data_AF-A0A4S3MLL5-F1
#
_entry.id   AF-A0A4S3MLL5-F1
#
_cell.length_a   1.000
_cell.length_b   1.000
_cell.length_c   1.000
_cell.angle_alpha   90.00
_cell.angle_beta   90.00
_cell.angle_gamma   90.00
#
_symmetry.space_group_name_H-M   'P 1'
#
loop_
_entity.id
_entity.type
_entity.pdbx_description
1 polymer ?
#
loop_
_entity_poly.entity_id
_entity_poly.type
_entity_poly.pdbx_seq_one_letter_code
_entity_poly.pdbx_strand_id
1 'polypeptide(L)'
;MSVTTQINAVHVLFLAEPQIALDQAAGTYDANLAANSRHYMWQGTQQLIPTGMDGDPEGFARGLRIALPQVNTLRLSFNDFAFDENGALHPLYERFIAAAVQQGFKLIFAYTDGGLQELGRSGMTEDQLYAALDGEAHDRMMRSWDKMMDWLDTHAGIKSQVWGYELANEPAAYQNAVVMAPRGMKEAAEARFVDLFARHMAEAARFVDARAEGKILIPGWGYSARFEELAEHAVGTRSALQYLRAAAGEDLVWAAHLYPGWHTGPDITDPAALIRAYEDAFSVLGSDDILLTETNLAGALINDFSHPTSEVTAFARTLEWFATRGIGVTWFSAAEAGASNLVVIDPGTNLRLLHQHSYAFALNAFSLGGEAAAHAGDETVWARTFTARLRNEAYEADWKAGQYFDIPRLVGTAFGQGGNDRLIGNAGANNFLYGGSGQDRLTGAGYEDFLFGQWGDDALAGGGNRDLLFGGTGNDLLRGGAGDDTLEGGAGMDRFDAAQGSDLITDLKTGQGDRVYLGRGYDSWTDIAARLRFDAVNGAAVDDVVIRHADGSRTVILDARATFGAASVEFTGRAGWVQGTSASERIAAGFEDFSGMRFEGQARRIEGLGGNDTIESGLRSDTLSGDSGDDRLVAGGGATHLLGGAGRDLLIGGAGNNRMDGGSGADRLNGSGGTDRLYGGAGNDRLYGQNGDDRLNGGTGRDLLSGGAGRDTLDGGGDHDRLLGGEGGDRLSGGNGNDLLQAGSGRDRLSGGAGNDRLLAGPGADTLMGDGGQDRLVSALDRTMMAGGAGRDTLVADLSRAGHVLTGGADRDTFVFKGFGTRSDTRSVIEDFNQMQDRLIIGGRTIDLDDLPRGMTGQNGRDGFVLTFGTGDKILFDDFWL
;
A
#
# COMPACT_ATOMS: atom_id res chain seq x y z
N MET A 1 -15.89 11.25 -5.22
CA MET A 1 -16.27 9.93 -5.77
C MET A 1 -17.41 10.14 -6.75
N SER A 2 -17.43 9.39 -7.85
CA SER A 2 -18.53 9.37 -8.82
C SER A 2 -19.83 8.91 -8.14
N VAL A 3 -20.99 9.24 -8.73
CA VAL A 3 -22.29 8.73 -8.28
C VAL A 3 -22.46 7.22 -8.50
N THR A 4 -21.64 6.60 -9.36
CA THR A 4 -21.78 5.18 -9.70
C THR A 4 -21.24 4.24 -8.63
N THR A 5 -20.25 4.65 -7.81
CA THR A 5 -19.76 3.80 -6.69
C THR A 5 -20.77 3.64 -5.57
N GLN A 6 -21.83 4.44 -5.57
CA GLN A 6 -22.96 4.24 -4.65
C GLN A 6 -23.91 3.14 -5.14
N ILE A 7 -23.68 2.56 -6.33
CA ILE A 7 -24.51 1.54 -6.93
C ILE A 7 -23.86 0.18 -6.76
N ASN A 8 -24.47 -0.60 -5.87
CA ASN A 8 -24.17 -2.01 -5.65
C ASN A 8 -25.29 -2.81 -6.27
N ALA A 9 -25.13 -3.16 -7.54
CA ALA A 9 -26.19 -3.73 -8.32
C ALA A 9 -26.01 -5.23 -8.55
N VAL A 10 -27.13 -5.90 -8.77
CA VAL A 10 -27.15 -7.27 -9.25
C VAL A 10 -28.07 -7.42 -10.44
N HIS A 11 -27.67 -8.23 -11.40
CA HIS A 11 -28.57 -8.63 -12.49
C HIS A 11 -29.37 -9.85 -12.09
N VAL A 12 -30.70 -9.70 -12.13
CA VAL A 12 -31.65 -10.79 -11.96
C VAL A 12 -31.92 -11.42 -13.33
N LEU A 13 -31.71 -12.72 -13.48
CA LEU A 13 -31.95 -13.41 -14.76
C LEU A 13 -33.46 -13.59 -15.00
N PHE A 14 -33.87 -13.61 -16.26
CA PHE A 14 -35.26 -13.73 -16.66
C PHE A 14 -35.50 -14.93 -17.58
N LEU A 15 -36.61 -15.63 -17.37
CA LEU A 15 -37.07 -16.75 -18.21
C LEU A 15 -38.59 -16.70 -18.42
N ALA A 16 -39.05 -17.30 -19.51
CA ALA A 16 -40.46 -17.50 -19.80
C ALA A 16 -41.01 -18.74 -19.06
N GLU A 17 -40.83 -18.84 -17.72
CA GLU A 17 -41.21 -20.02 -16.93
C GLU A 17 -42.68 -20.45 -17.13
N PRO A 18 -43.67 -19.52 -17.20
CA PRO A 18 -45.05 -19.91 -17.49
C PRO A 18 -45.19 -20.59 -18.87
N GLN A 19 -44.48 -20.11 -19.88
CA GLN A 19 -44.49 -20.72 -21.21
C GLN A 19 -43.77 -22.07 -21.20
N ILE A 20 -42.63 -22.18 -20.50
CA ILE A 20 -41.92 -23.46 -20.33
C ILE A 20 -42.87 -24.52 -19.79
N ALA A 21 -43.64 -24.21 -18.74
CA ALA A 21 -44.60 -25.14 -18.16
C ALA A 21 -45.70 -25.56 -19.15
N LEU A 22 -46.21 -24.62 -19.95
CA LEU A 22 -47.20 -24.90 -21.00
C LEU A 22 -46.63 -25.81 -22.10
N ASP A 23 -45.44 -25.50 -22.60
CA ASP A 23 -44.79 -26.28 -23.66
C ASP A 23 -44.31 -27.65 -23.19
N GLN A 24 -43.93 -27.81 -21.92
CA GLN A 24 -43.66 -29.10 -21.31
C GLN A 24 -44.94 -29.95 -21.24
N ALA A 25 -46.06 -29.35 -20.81
CA ALA A 25 -47.35 -30.04 -20.78
C ALA A 25 -47.86 -30.41 -22.19
N ALA A 26 -47.52 -29.60 -23.20
CA ALA A 26 -47.86 -29.84 -24.60
C ALA A 26 -46.88 -30.77 -25.33
N GLY A 27 -45.74 -31.12 -24.73
CA GLY A 27 -44.68 -31.93 -25.35
C GLY A 27 -43.89 -31.21 -26.46
N THR A 28 -43.97 -29.88 -26.52
CA THR A 28 -43.30 -29.01 -27.52
C THR A 28 -41.96 -28.44 -27.03
N TYR A 29 -41.68 -28.53 -25.73
CA TYR A 29 -40.50 -27.93 -25.10
C TYR A 29 -39.17 -28.26 -25.80
N ASP A 30 -38.88 -29.55 -26.01
CA ASP A 30 -37.62 -29.99 -26.62
C ASP A 30 -37.50 -29.53 -28.09
N ALA A 31 -38.61 -29.52 -28.82
CA ALA A 31 -38.64 -29.06 -30.20
C ALA A 31 -38.36 -27.55 -30.30
N ASN A 32 -38.92 -26.77 -29.37
CA ASN A 32 -38.69 -25.32 -29.28
C ASN A 32 -37.20 -25.02 -28.98
N LEU A 33 -36.59 -25.71 -28.01
CA LEU A 33 -35.16 -25.56 -27.71
C LEU A 33 -34.25 -26.03 -28.86
N ALA A 34 -34.62 -27.11 -29.55
CA ALA A 34 -33.86 -27.58 -30.70
C ALA A 34 -33.91 -26.58 -31.87
N ALA A 35 -35.04 -25.90 -32.05
CA ALA A 35 -35.19 -24.86 -33.07
C ALA A 35 -34.47 -23.56 -32.70
N ASN A 36 -34.50 -23.17 -31.43
CA ASN A 36 -33.80 -22.01 -30.90
C ASN A 36 -33.42 -22.28 -29.43
N SER A 37 -32.12 -22.43 -29.15
CA SER A 37 -31.65 -22.69 -27.79
C SER A 37 -31.94 -21.57 -26.79
N ARG A 38 -32.25 -20.36 -27.28
CA ARG A 38 -32.61 -19.19 -26.47
C ARG A 38 -34.11 -18.90 -26.47
N HIS A 39 -34.95 -19.86 -26.89
CA HIS A 39 -36.39 -19.66 -27.09
C HIS A 39 -37.13 -19.13 -25.87
N TYR A 40 -36.72 -19.47 -24.64
CA TYR A 40 -37.37 -19.04 -23.39
C TYR A 40 -36.57 -18.00 -22.60
N MET A 41 -35.50 -17.47 -23.19
CA MET A 41 -34.66 -16.43 -22.59
C MET A 41 -35.10 -15.06 -23.12
N TRP A 42 -34.38 -14.00 -22.76
CA TRP A 42 -34.68 -12.63 -23.19
C TRP A 42 -34.60 -12.38 -24.70
N GLN A 43 -33.97 -13.28 -25.46
CA GLN A 43 -34.02 -13.28 -26.93
C GLN A 43 -35.29 -13.92 -27.52
N GLY A 44 -36.11 -14.56 -26.68
CA GLY A 44 -37.39 -15.13 -27.05
C GLY A 44 -38.48 -14.08 -27.26
N THR A 45 -39.67 -14.54 -27.65
CA THR A 45 -40.82 -13.69 -27.98
C THR A 45 -41.98 -13.83 -26.98
N GLN A 46 -41.68 -14.26 -25.76
CA GLN A 46 -42.66 -14.52 -24.71
C GLN A 46 -42.50 -13.51 -23.57
N GLN A 47 -43.55 -13.38 -22.75
CA GLN A 47 -43.43 -12.66 -21.48
C GLN A 47 -42.46 -13.38 -20.54
N LEU A 48 -41.52 -12.61 -20.00
CA LEU A 48 -40.47 -13.11 -19.12
C LEU A 48 -40.77 -12.69 -17.68
N ILE A 49 -40.31 -13.51 -16.74
CA ILE A 49 -40.29 -13.20 -15.32
C ILE A 49 -38.90 -13.50 -14.75
N PRO A 50 -38.52 -12.89 -13.62
CA PRO A 50 -37.33 -13.31 -12.89
C PRO A 50 -37.33 -14.83 -12.67
N THR A 51 -36.22 -15.47 -13.01
CA THR A 51 -36.05 -16.92 -12.84
C THR A 51 -36.12 -17.31 -11.37
N GLY A 52 -36.71 -18.47 -11.08
CA GLY A 52 -36.68 -19.12 -9.76
C GLY A 52 -37.49 -18.39 -8.67
N MET A 53 -38.44 -17.53 -9.05
CA MET A 53 -39.38 -16.96 -8.07
C MET A 53 -40.36 -17.99 -7.49
N ASP A 54 -40.56 -19.13 -8.17
CA ASP A 54 -41.47 -20.21 -7.76
C ASP A 54 -42.89 -19.73 -7.38
N GLY A 55 -43.36 -18.66 -8.04
CA GLY A 55 -44.67 -18.05 -7.79
C GLY A 55 -44.77 -17.18 -6.53
N ASP A 56 -43.68 -16.95 -5.80
CA ASP A 56 -43.61 -16.10 -4.59
C ASP A 56 -42.68 -14.88 -4.79
N PRO A 57 -43.09 -13.88 -5.59
CA PRO A 57 -42.26 -12.70 -5.87
C PRO A 57 -41.89 -11.89 -4.61
N GLU A 58 -42.78 -11.80 -3.62
CA GLU A 58 -42.50 -11.09 -2.37
C GLU A 58 -41.51 -11.85 -1.49
N GLY A 59 -41.60 -13.18 -1.45
CA GLY A 59 -40.61 -14.04 -0.80
C GLY A 59 -39.23 -13.94 -1.46
N PHE A 60 -39.19 -13.95 -2.79
CA PHE A 60 -37.97 -13.80 -3.56
C PHE A 60 -37.28 -12.45 -3.27
N ALA A 61 -38.02 -11.34 -3.32
CA ALA A 61 -37.50 -10.01 -2.98
C ALA A 61 -36.97 -9.92 -1.53
N ARG A 62 -37.68 -10.52 -0.56
CA ARG A 62 -37.19 -10.59 0.83
C ARG A 62 -35.93 -11.46 0.95
N GLY A 63 -35.88 -12.58 0.25
CA GLY A 63 -34.72 -13.47 0.22
C GLY A 63 -33.47 -12.77 -0.31
N LEU A 64 -33.60 -12.00 -1.39
CA LEU A 64 -32.51 -11.17 -1.92
C LEU A 64 -32.00 -10.17 -0.87
N ARG A 65 -32.91 -9.45 -0.17
CA ARG A 65 -32.52 -8.49 0.87
C ARG A 65 -31.80 -9.14 2.06
N ILE A 66 -32.23 -10.32 2.48
CA ILE A 66 -31.58 -11.07 3.57
C ILE A 66 -30.20 -11.57 3.14
N ALA A 67 -30.12 -12.16 1.94
CA ALA A 67 -28.90 -12.80 1.46
C ALA A 67 -27.82 -11.79 1.03
N LEU A 68 -28.20 -10.61 0.52
CA LEU A 68 -27.29 -9.66 -0.12
C LEU A 68 -27.34 -8.29 0.58
N PRO A 69 -26.74 -8.16 1.79
CA PRO A 69 -26.91 -6.98 2.63
C PRO A 69 -26.40 -5.67 2.02
N GLN A 70 -25.35 -5.70 1.20
CA GLN A 70 -24.78 -4.51 0.54
C GLN A 70 -25.44 -4.15 -0.79
N VAL A 71 -26.21 -5.06 -1.37
CA VAL A 71 -26.87 -4.81 -2.66
C VAL A 71 -28.00 -3.81 -2.45
N ASN A 72 -27.97 -2.73 -3.22
CA ASN A 72 -28.95 -1.66 -3.11
C ASN A 72 -29.75 -1.42 -4.40
N THR A 73 -29.33 -2.03 -5.52
CA THR A 73 -29.94 -1.82 -6.84
C THR A 73 -30.15 -3.15 -7.55
N LEU A 74 -31.28 -3.29 -8.26
CA LEU A 74 -31.55 -4.44 -9.13
C LEU A 74 -31.53 -4.00 -10.59
N ARG A 75 -30.71 -4.66 -11.40
CA ARG A 75 -30.74 -4.54 -12.85
C ARG A 75 -31.74 -5.55 -13.40
N LEU A 76 -32.74 -5.05 -14.12
CA LEU A 76 -33.90 -5.79 -14.57
C LEU A 76 -34.08 -5.65 -16.08
N SER A 77 -34.25 -6.79 -16.75
CA SER A 77 -34.37 -6.84 -18.20
C SER A 77 -35.81 -6.67 -18.65
N PHE A 78 -36.01 -6.08 -19.83
CA PHE A 78 -37.29 -6.07 -20.51
C PHE A 78 -37.09 -5.99 -22.03
N ASN A 79 -38.15 -6.33 -22.78
CA ASN A 79 -38.20 -6.21 -24.22
C ASN A 79 -39.66 -5.96 -24.66
N ASP A 80 -39.92 -5.88 -25.97
CA ASP A 80 -41.26 -5.62 -26.50
C ASP A 80 -42.30 -6.67 -26.07
N PHE A 81 -41.84 -7.92 -25.90
CA PHE A 81 -42.64 -9.09 -25.57
C PHE A 81 -42.87 -9.26 -24.06
N ALA A 82 -42.21 -8.45 -23.22
CA ALA A 82 -42.47 -8.42 -21.78
C ALA A 82 -43.88 -7.89 -21.46
N PHE A 83 -44.49 -7.15 -22.39
CA PHE A 83 -45.79 -6.52 -22.24
C PHE A 83 -46.89 -7.30 -22.96
N ASP A 84 -48.06 -7.38 -22.34
CA ASP A 84 -49.26 -7.95 -22.96
C ASP A 84 -49.89 -6.96 -23.97
N GLU A 85 -51.02 -7.36 -24.57
CA GLU A 85 -51.76 -6.53 -25.53
C GLU A 85 -52.27 -5.20 -24.94
N ASN A 86 -52.36 -5.09 -23.61
CA ASN A 86 -52.78 -3.89 -22.90
C ASN A 86 -51.59 -3.03 -22.42
N GLY A 87 -50.34 -3.46 -22.69
CA GLY A 87 -49.14 -2.78 -22.22
C GLY A 87 -48.77 -3.12 -20.77
N ALA A 88 -49.33 -4.17 -20.17
CA ALA A 88 -49.01 -4.59 -18.81
C ALA A 88 -47.88 -5.64 -18.79
N LEU A 89 -47.00 -5.56 -17.80
CA LEU A 89 -46.01 -6.61 -17.53
C LEU A 89 -46.71 -7.89 -17.02
N HIS A 90 -45.99 -9.01 -17.04
CA HIS A 90 -46.48 -10.23 -16.41
C HIS A 90 -46.80 -9.98 -14.92
N PRO A 91 -47.95 -10.44 -14.37
CA PRO A 91 -48.37 -10.11 -13.01
C PRO A 91 -47.37 -10.50 -11.91
N LEU A 92 -46.60 -11.58 -12.10
CA LEU A 92 -45.54 -11.96 -11.16
C LEU A 92 -44.35 -11.00 -11.22
N TYR A 93 -43.99 -10.50 -12.41
CA TYR A 93 -42.90 -9.54 -12.55
C TYR A 93 -43.27 -8.19 -11.94
N GLU A 94 -44.48 -7.71 -12.19
CA GLU A 94 -44.99 -6.47 -11.58
C GLU A 94 -45.02 -6.54 -10.05
N ARG A 95 -45.52 -7.65 -9.49
CA ARG A 95 -45.49 -7.89 -8.03
C ARG A 95 -44.06 -7.94 -7.49
N PHE A 96 -43.12 -8.54 -8.22
CA PHE A 96 -41.72 -8.57 -7.82
C PHE A 96 -41.12 -7.18 -7.77
N ILE A 97 -41.31 -6.35 -8.81
CA ILE A 97 -40.79 -4.97 -8.83
C ILE A 97 -41.33 -4.18 -7.63
N ALA A 98 -42.64 -4.28 -7.37
CA ALA A 98 -43.27 -3.62 -6.22
C ALA A 98 -42.68 -4.12 -4.89
N ALA A 99 -42.48 -5.43 -4.75
CA ALA A 99 -41.90 -6.02 -3.54
C ALA A 99 -40.42 -5.61 -3.35
N ALA A 100 -39.63 -5.56 -4.43
CA ALA A 100 -38.24 -5.13 -4.40
C ALA A 100 -38.10 -3.67 -3.95
N VAL A 101 -38.92 -2.77 -4.49
CA VAL A 101 -39.00 -1.37 -4.06
C VAL A 101 -39.37 -1.27 -2.57
N GLN A 102 -40.31 -2.09 -2.08
CA GLN A 102 -40.65 -2.14 -0.65
C GLN A 102 -39.49 -2.63 0.23
N GLN A 103 -38.60 -3.47 -0.29
CA GLN A 103 -37.35 -3.86 0.37
C GLN A 103 -36.25 -2.80 0.23
N GLY A 104 -36.55 -1.64 -0.37
CA GLY A 104 -35.64 -0.51 -0.52
C GLY A 104 -34.64 -0.64 -1.67
N PHE A 105 -34.88 -1.53 -2.65
CA PHE A 105 -34.04 -1.60 -3.84
C PHE A 105 -34.36 -0.46 -4.81
N LYS A 106 -33.32 0.17 -5.36
CA LYS A 106 -33.40 0.97 -6.59
C LYS A 106 -33.43 0.05 -7.80
N LEU A 107 -33.81 0.59 -8.96
CA LEU A 107 -33.96 -0.18 -10.20
C LEU A 107 -33.10 0.38 -11.33
N ILE A 108 -32.52 -0.52 -12.12
CA ILE A 108 -32.01 -0.22 -13.46
C ILE A 108 -32.84 -1.04 -14.44
N PHE A 109 -33.49 -0.39 -15.40
CA PHE A 109 -34.19 -1.09 -16.48
C PHE A 109 -33.29 -1.18 -17.70
N ALA A 110 -33.03 -2.40 -18.16
CA ALA A 110 -32.16 -2.69 -19.30
C ALA A 110 -32.98 -3.26 -20.46
N TYR A 111 -32.92 -2.60 -21.61
CA TYR A 111 -33.53 -3.12 -22.83
C TYR A 111 -32.70 -4.28 -23.39
N THR A 112 -33.30 -5.46 -23.50
CA THR A 112 -32.63 -6.67 -24.00
C THR A 112 -33.34 -7.18 -25.26
N ASP A 113 -32.65 -7.25 -26.40
CA ASP A 113 -33.28 -7.73 -27.65
C ASP A 113 -32.35 -8.67 -28.42
N GLY A 114 -32.89 -9.83 -28.81
CA GLY A 114 -32.15 -10.81 -29.59
C GLY A 114 -31.71 -10.25 -30.95
N GLY A 115 -32.48 -9.35 -31.56
CA GLY A 115 -32.11 -8.70 -32.81
C GLY A 115 -30.86 -7.82 -32.67
N LEU A 116 -30.82 -6.97 -31.65
CA LEU A 116 -29.64 -6.12 -31.38
C LEU A 116 -28.39 -6.91 -30.97
N GLN A 117 -28.53 -8.12 -30.44
CA GLN A 117 -27.39 -8.96 -30.07
C GLN A 117 -26.92 -9.89 -31.21
N GLU A 118 -27.85 -10.47 -31.98
CA GLU A 118 -27.58 -11.64 -32.82
C GLU A 118 -27.65 -11.38 -34.34
N LEU A 119 -28.30 -10.31 -34.81
CA LEU A 119 -28.39 -10.03 -36.25
C LEU A 119 -27.00 -9.95 -36.89
N GLY A 120 -26.86 -10.52 -38.10
CA GLY A 120 -25.59 -10.53 -38.84
C GLY A 120 -24.63 -11.67 -38.49
N ARG A 121 -24.94 -12.54 -37.51
CA ARG A 121 -24.09 -13.72 -37.23
C ARG A 121 -24.05 -14.75 -38.37
N SER A 122 -25.10 -14.83 -39.19
CA SER A 122 -25.10 -15.64 -40.41
C SER A 122 -26.20 -15.20 -41.39
N GLY A 123 -26.01 -15.49 -42.68
CA GLY A 123 -27.09 -15.43 -43.67
C GLY A 123 -27.55 -14.04 -44.14
N MET A 124 -26.80 -12.98 -43.84
CA MET A 124 -27.12 -11.60 -44.27
C MET A 124 -25.95 -10.96 -45.03
N THR A 125 -26.24 -9.99 -45.89
CA THR A 125 -25.25 -9.02 -46.40
C THR A 125 -25.15 -7.82 -45.47
N GLU A 126 -24.11 -6.99 -45.64
CA GLU A 126 -23.96 -5.74 -44.87
C GLU A 126 -25.18 -4.81 -45.04
N ASP A 127 -25.69 -4.63 -46.26
CA ASP A 127 -26.87 -3.78 -46.49
C ASP A 127 -28.15 -4.36 -45.91
N GLN A 128 -28.30 -5.69 -45.90
CA GLN A 128 -29.42 -6.35 -45.25
C GLN A 128 -29.36 -6.17 -43.73
N LEU A 129 -28.16 -6.26 -43.14
CA LEU A 129 -27.94 -6.01 -41.72
C LEU A 129 -28.23 -4.55 -41.37
N TYR A 130 -27.73 -3.59 -42.16
CA TYR A 130 -28.02 -2.17 -41.96
C TYR A 130 -29.53 -1.92 -41.98
N ALA A 131 -30.25 -2.40 -43.00
CA ALA A 131 -31.69 -2.22 -43.11
C ALA A 131 -32.49 -2.93 -42.01
N ALA A 132 -32.00 -4.05 -41.49
CA ALA A 132 -32.63 -4.75 -40.38
C ALA A 132 -32.44 -4.00 -39.05
N LEU A 133 -31.25 -3.39 -38.85
CA LEU A 133 -30.94 -2.59 -37.67
C LEU A 133 -31.66 -1.24 -37.70
N ASP A 134 -31.59 -0.50 -38.81
CA ASP A 134 -32.25 0.81 -39.04
C ASP A 134 -33.77 0.70 -39.32
N GLY A 135 -34.32 -0.50 -39.16
CA GLY A 135 -35.74 -0.79 -39.33
C GLY A 135 -36.28 -1.47 -38.09
N GLU A 136 -36.78 -2.70 -38.25
CA GLU A 136 -37.55 -3.38 -37.21
C GLU A 136 -36.81 -3.58 -35.88
N ALA A 137 -35.47 -3.70 -35.87
CA ALA A 137 -34.74 -3.80 -34.61
C ALA A 137 -34.76 -2.48 -33.81
N HIS A 138 -34.45 -1.35 -34.46
CA HIS A 138 -34.53 -0.01 -33.86
C HIS A 138 -35.97 0.38 -33.52
N ASP A 139 -36.91 0.17 -34.45
CA ASP A 139 -38.33 0.46 -34.21
C ASP A 139 -38.85 -0.31 -32.99
N ARG A 140 -38.48 -1.59 -32.85
CA ARG A 140 -38.86 -2.39 -31.69
C ARG A 140 -38.23 -1.87 -30.40
N MET A 141 -36.98 -1.41 -30.42
CA MET A 141 -36.36 -0.78 -29.24
C MET A 141 -37.13 0.46 -28.81
N MET A 142 -37.44 1.37 -29.74
CA MET A 142 -38.19 2.58 -29.44
C MET A 142 -39.60 2.27 -28.93
N ARG A 143 -40.32 1.33 -29.56
CA ARG A 143 -41.64 0.87 -29.08
C ARG A 143 -41.58 0.23 -27.69
N SER A 144 -40.51 -0.52 -27.39
CA SER A 144 -40.33 -1.15 -26.08
C SER A 144 -40.10 -0.10 -24.99
N TRP A 145 -39.29 0.91 -25.28
CA TRP A 145 -39.10 2.04 -24.37
C TRP A 145 -40.39 2.83 -24.16
N ASP A 146 -41.18 3.05 -25.22
CA ASP A 146 -42.47 3.72 -25.10
C ASP A 146 -43.43 2.97 -24.17
N LYS A 147 -43.56 1.64 -24.35
CA LYS A 147 -44.35 0.77 -23.45
C LYS A 147 -43.84 0.78 -22.02
N MET A 148 -42.53 0.73 -21.81
CA MET A 148 -41.94 0.80 -20.47
C MET A 148 -42.22 2.15 -19.81
N MET A 149 -42.10 3.26 -20.54
CA MET A 149 -42.39 4.59 -20.01
C MET A 149 -43.87 4.77 -19.68
N ASP A 150 -44.77 4.27 -20.53
CA ASP A 150 -46.21 4.26 -20.26
C ASP A 150 -46.54 3.43 -19.00
N TRP A 151 -45.93 2.26 -18.86
CA TRP A 151 -46.10 1.43 -17.67
C TRP A 151 -45.58 2.16 -16.41
N LEU A 152 -44.38 2.77 -16.46
CA LEU A 152 -43.82 3.54 -15.35
C LEU A 152 -44.66 4.78 -14.99
N ASP A 153 -45.26 5.45 -15.96
CA ASP A 153 -46.13 6.60 -15.74
C ASP A 153 -47.39 6.22 -14.93
N THR A 154 -47.87 4.98 -15.08
CA THR A 154 -48.95 4.44 -14.25
C THR A 154 -48.47 3.93 -12.88
N HIS A 155 -47.15 3.84 -12.66
CA HIS A 155 -46.51 3.31 -11.45
C HIS A 155 -45.53 4.32 -10.83
N ALA A 156 -45.99 5.55 -10.57
CA ALA A 156 -45.13 6.65 -10.09
C ALA A 156 -44.27 6.30 -8.86
N GLY A 157 -44.78 5.48 -7.94
CA GLY A 157 -44.00 4.99 -6.79
C GLY A 157 -42.78 4.16 -7.18
N ILE A 158 -42.93 3.28 -8.18
CA ILE A 158 -41.82 2.49 -8.76
C ILE A 158 -40.91 3.39 -9.60
N LYS A 159 -41.50 4.25 -10.45
CA LYS A 159 -40.75 5.17 -11.31
C LYS A 159 -39.76 6.03 -10.51
N SER A 160 -40.18 6.52 -9.35
CA SER A 160 -39.32 7.32 -8.45
C SER A 160 -38.10 6.58 -7.87
N GLN A 161 -38.06 5.24 -8.00
CA GLN A 161 -36.96 4.40 -7.52
C GLN A 161 -36.05 3.91 -8.66
N VAL A 162 -36.34 4.29 -9.91
CA VAL A 162 -35.46 3.98 -11.03
C VAL A 162 -34.25 4.90 -10.95
N TRP A 163 -33.08 4.29 -10.78
CA TRP A 163 -31.82 5.03 -10.78
C TRP A 163 -31.31 5.26 -12.20
N GLY A 164 -31.51 4.29 -13.10
CA GLY A 164 -31.00 4.39 -14.47
C GLY A 164 -31.74 3.56 -15.51
N TYR A 165 -31.57 3.97 -16.76
CA TYR A 165 -32.19 3.40 -17.96
C TYR A 165 -31.08 2.98 -18.94
N GLU A 166 -30.83 1.68 -19.03
CA GLU A 166 -29.81 1.11 -19.92
C GLU A 166 -30.39 0.83 -21.29
N LEU A 167 -30.00 1.68 -22.25
CA LEU A 167 -30.67 1.82 -23.54
C LEU A 167 -30.67 0.55 -24.38
N ALA A 168 -29.61 -0.27 -24.26
CA ALA A 168 -29.51 -1.58 -24.88
C ALA A 168 -28.45 -2.44 -24.18
N ASN A 169 -28.78 -3.70 -23.93
CA ASN A 169 -27.86 -4.74 -23.46
C ASN A 169 -27.15 -5.38 -24.65
N GLU A 170 -25.81 -5.41 -24.63
CA GLU A 170 -24.94 -6.04 -25.64
C GLU A 170 -25.41 -5.87 -27.10
N PRO A 171 -25.44 -4.64 -27.64
CA PRO A 171 -25.84 -4.37 -29.02
C PRO A 171 -24.75 -4.81 -30.02
N ALA A 172 -24.39 -6.09 -30.02
CA ALA A 172 -23.31 -6.67 -30.80
C ALA A 172 -23.60 -6.74 -32.31
N ALA A 173 -24.87 -6.69 -32.72
CA ALA A 173 -25.26 -6.79 -34.12
C ALA A 173 -24.64 -5.69 -35.00
N TYR A 174 -24.41 -4.49 -34.46
CA TYR A 174 -23.75 -3.41 -35.20
C TYR A 174 -22.29 -3.77 -35.53
N GLN A 175 -21.58 -4.47 -34.63
CA GLN A 175 -20.20 -4.91 -34.86
C GLN A 175 -20.12 -6.08 -35.84
N ASN A 176 -21.17 -6.93 -35.93
CA ASN A 176 -21.16 -8.08 -36.84
C ASN A 176 -20.89 -7.65 -38.30
N ALA A 177 -21.29 -6.44 -38.70
CA ALA A 177 -20.93 -5.86 -39.99
C ALA A 177 -19.41 -5.84 -40.25
N VAL A 178 -18.61 -5.46 -39.25
CA VAL A 178 -17.14 -5.40 -39.33
C VAL A 178 -16.53 -6.80 -39.46
N VAL A 179 -17.13 -7.79 -38.78
CA VAL A 179 -16.72 -9.20 -38.86
C VAL A 179 -17.00 -9.76 -40.25
N MET A 180 -18.16 -9.42 -40.82
CA MET A 180 -18.60 -9.84 -42.16
C MET A 180 -17.85 -9.15 -43.30
N ALA A 181 -17.35 -7.93 -43.06
CA ALA A 181 -16.74 -7.12 -44.10
C ALA A 181 -15.47 -7.78 -44.68
N PRO A 182 -15.30 -7.77 -46.02
CA PRO A 182 -14.08 -8.27 -46.66
C PRO A 182 -12.81 -7.60 -46.13
N ARG A 183 -11.69 -8.33 -46.18
CA ARG A 183 -10.38 -7.76 -45.83
C ARG A 183 -10.12 -6.50 -46.66
N GLY A 184 -9.82 -5.39 -45.98
CA GLY A 184 -9.62 -4.07 -46.60
C GLY A 184 -10.86 -3.15 -46.61
N MET A 185 -12.04 -3.66 -46.25
CA MET A 185 -13.29 -2.87 -46.12
C MET A 185 -13.75 -2.72 -44.65
N LYS A 186 -13.04 -3.33 -43.70
CA LYS A 186 -13.43 -3.36 -42.28
C LYS A 186 -13.57 -1.99 -41.66
N GLU A 187 -12.63 -1.08 -41.93
CA GLU A 187 -12.65 0.30 -41.41
C GLU A 187 -13.86 1.08 -41.92
N ALA A 188 -14.20 0.92 -43.21
CA ALA A 188 -15.39 1.57 -43.79
C ALA A 188 -16.70 1.00 -43.22
N ALA A 189 -16.77 -0.32 -43.02
CA ALA A 189 -17.91 -0.95 -42.37
C ALA A 189 -18.04 -0.52 -40.90
N GLU A 190 -16.92 -0.42 -40.17
CA GLU A 190 -16.91 0.05 -38.79
C GLU A 190 -17.41 1.50 -38.69
N ALA A 191 -16.85 2.42 -39.49
CA ALA A 191 -17.31 3.81 -39.52
C ALA A 191 -18.82 3.93 -39.80
N ARG A 192 -19.33 3.15 -40.78
CA ARG A 192 -20.75 3.13 -41.15
C ARG A 192 -21.65 2.66 -40.00
N PHE A 193 -21.28 1.59 -39.31
CA PHE A 193 -22.15 1.02 -38.28
C PHE A 193 -21.95 1.66 -36.90
N VAL A 194 -20.78 2.25 -36.63
CA VAL A 194 -20.59 3.13 -35.47
C VAL A 194 -21.48 4.38 -35.60
N ASP A 195 -21.57 4.97 -36.80
CA ASP A 195 -22.50 6.08 -37.05
C ASP A 195 -23.96 5.67 -36.82
N LEU A 196 -24.37 4.51 -37.34
CA LEU A 196 -25.73 3.98 -37.13
C LEU A 196 -26.03 3.74 -35.64
N PHE A 197 -25.14 3.03 -34.94
CA PHE A 197 -25.26 2.76 -33.52
C PHE A 197 -25.40 4.06 -32.71
N ALA A 198 -24.53 5.04 -32.98
CA ALA A 198 -24.55 6.31 -32.27
C ALA A 198 -25.84 7.10 -32.52
N ARG A 199 -26.41 7.04 -33.73
CA ARG A 199 -27.71 7.65 -34.03
C ARG A 199 -28.85 6.99 -33.26
N HIS A 200 -28.91 5.66 -33.26
CA HIS A 200 -29.96 4.92 -32.55
C HIS A 200 -29.89 5.15 -31.04
N MET A 201 -28.70 5.04 -30.43
CA MET A 201 -28.54 5.27 -29.00
C MET A 201 -28.82 6.73 -28.62
N ALA A 202 -28.44 7.71 -29.46
CA ALA A 202 -28.75 9.12 -29.21
C ALA A 202 -30.25 9.45 -29.35
N GLU A 203 -30.99 8.72 -30.19
CA GLU A 203 -32.44 8.84 -30.28
C GLU A 203 -33.11 8.26 -29.04
N ALA A 204 -32.75 7.05 -28.64
CA ALA A 204 -33.26 6.41 -27.43
C ALA A 204 -32.92 7.24 -26.17
N ALA A 205 -31.70 7.77 -26.07
CA ALA A 205 -31.28 8.63 -24.97
C ALA A 205 -32.22 9.84 -24.83
N ARG A 206 -32.43 10.59 -25.91
CA ARG A 206 -33.31 11.76 -25.91
C ARG A 206 -34.78 11.40 -25.65
N PHE A 207 -35.23 10.25 -26.13
CA PHE A 207 -36.58 9.78 -25.88
C PHE A 207 -36.82 9.47 -24.40
N VAL A 208 -35.89 8.75 -23.76
CA VAL A 208 -36.00 8.38 -22.35
C VAL A 208 -35.83 9.61 -21.45
N ASP A 209 -34.81 10.44 -21.71
CA ASP A 209 -34.50 11.67 -20.97
C ASP A 209 -35.68 12.66 -20.97
N ALA A 210 -36.42 12.75 -22.08
CA ALA A 210 -37.61 13.59 -22.17
C ALA A 210 -38.81 13.11 -21.31
N ARG A 211 -38.81 11.86 -20.85
CA ARG A 211 -39.95 11.23 -20.15
C ARG A 211 -39.64 10.80 -18.71
N ALA A 212 -38.37 10.72 -18.31
CA ALA A 212 -38.00 10.19 -17.01
C ALA A 212 -36.79 10.92 -16.39
N GLU A 213 -36.78 10.99 -15.06
CA GLU A 213 -35.62 11.42 -14.28
C GLU A 213 -34.77 10.19 -13.95
N GLY A 214 -33.45 10.29 -14.05
CA GLY A 214 -32.52 9.20 -13.77
C GLY A 214 -31.33 9.20 -14.71
N LYS A 215 -30.39 8.27 -14.52
CA LYS A 215 -29.21 8.15 -15.38
C LYS A 215 -29.53 7.44 -16.70
N ILE A 216 -28.93 7.92 -17.78
CA ILE A 216 -29.03 7.35 -19.12
C ILE A 216 -27.77 6.53 -19.37
N LEU A 217 -27.94 5.21 -19.33
CA LEU A 217 -26.84 4.26 -19.45
C LEU A 217 -26.67 3.88 -20.92
N ILE A 218 -25.59 4.37 -21.54
CA ILE A 218 -25.26 4.08 -22.93
C ILE A 218 -24.18 2.99 -22.97
N PRO A 219 -24.42 1.86 -23.65
CA PRO A 219 -23.42 0.79 -23.75
C PRO A 219 -22.23 1.22 -24.61
N GLY A 220 -21.06 0.63 -24.34
CA GLY A 220 -19.93 0.66 -25.27
C GLY A 220 -20.25 -0.04 -26.61
N TRP A 221 -19.43 0.25 -27.62
CA TRP A 221 -19.50 -0.41 -28.92
C TRP A 221 -19.12 -1.89 -28.79
N GLY A 222 -19.84 -2.80 -29.46
CA GLY A 222 -19.44 -4.20 -29.62
C GLY A 222 -19.26 -5.03 -28.33
N TYR A 223 -20.29 -5.78 -27.92
CA TYR A 223 -20.33 -6.61 -26.69
C TYR A 223 -20.07 -5.87 -25.36
N SER A 224 -20.10 -4.54 -25.37
CA SER A 224 -19.89 -3.60 -24.24
C SER A 224 -18.41 -3.26 -24.02
N ALA A 225 -18.10 -2.15 -23.33
CA ALA A 225 -16.74 -1.66 -22.99
C ALA A 225 -15.75 -1.21 -24.10
N ARG A 226 -16.09 -1.25 -25.40
CA ARG A 226 -15.23 -0.63 -26.44
C ARG A 226 -15.65 0.82 -26.70
N PHE A 227 -14.83 1.78 -26.25
CA PHE A 227 -15.12 3.22 -26.37
C PHE A 227 -14.19 3.94 -27.35
N GLU A 228 -13.05 3.33 -27.69
CA GLU A 228 -12.08 3.89 -28.63
C GLU A 228 -12.68 4.05 -30.03
N GLU A 229 -13.44 3.06 -30.50
CA GLU A 229 -14.10 3.13 -31.82
C GLU A 229 -15.15 4.26 -31.85
N LEU A 230 -15.83 4.51 -30.72
CA LEU A 230 -16.72 5.66 -30.62
C LEU A 230 -15.95 6.99 -30.68
N ALA A 231 -14.73 7.03 -30.16
CA ALA A 231 -13.88 8.22 -30.18
C ALA A 231 -13.26 8.47 -31.57
N GLU A 232 -12.90 7.42 -32.29
CA GLU A 232 -12.21 7.47 -33.60
C GLU A 232 -13.15 7.78 -34.77
N HIS A 233 -14.38 7.25 -34.75
CA HIS A 233 -15.31 7.38 -35.87
C HIS A 233 -16.24 8.58 -35.74
N ALA A 234 -16.56 9.23 -36.86
CA ALA A 234 -17.34 10.47 -36.89
C ALA A 234 -18.84 10.26 -37.15
N VAL A 235 -19.67 11.02 -36.43
CA VAL A 235 -21.10 11.22 -36.71
C VAL A 235 -21.30 12.68 -37.12
N GLY A 236 -21.37 12.93 -38.43
CA GLY A 236 -21.37 14.28 -38.97
C GLY A 236 -20.04 15.00 -38.70
N THR A 237 -20.04 16.03 -37.85
CA THR A 237 -18.85 16.85 -37.53
C THR A 237 -18.24 16.56 -36.16
N ARG A 238 -18.78 15.59 -35.42
CA ARG A 238 -18.31 15.18 -34.07
C ARG A 238 -17.87 13.72 -34.13
N SER A 239 -17.05 13.27 -33.18
CA SER A 239 -16.91 11.82 -32.98
C SER A 239 -18.24 11.23 -32.48
N ALA A 240 -18.45 9.93 -32.68
CA ALA A 240 -19.62 9.21 -32.17
C ALA A 240 -19.74 9.36 -30.64
N LEU A 241 -18.61 9.31 -29.93
CA LEU A 241 -18.53 9.55 -28.49
C LEU A 241 -19.05 10.95 -28.11
N GLN A 242 -18.58 11.99 -28.79
CA GLN A 242 -19.04 13.37 -28.55
C GLN A 242 -20.51 13.58 -28.96
N TYR A 243 -20.97 12.87 -30.00
CA TYR A 243 -22.35 12.91 -30.44
C TYR A 243 -23.29 12.31 -29.38
N LEU A 244 -22.92 11.17 -28.79
CA LEU A 244 -23.65 10.52 -27.71
C LEU A 244 -23.65 11.34 -26.42
N ARG A 245 -22.50 11.92 -26.04
CA ARG A 245 -22.41 12.88 -24.91
C ARG A 245 -23.41 14.02 -25.04
N ALA A 246 -23.52 14.60 -26.24
CA ALA A 246 -24.48 15.68 -26.48
C ALA A 246 -25.95 15.23 -26.46
N ALA A 247 -26.22 13.94 -26.64
CA ALA A 247 -27.58 13.39 -26.63
C ALA A 247 -28.07 13.04 -25.23
N ALA A 248 -27.19 12.48 -24.38
CA ALA A 248 -27.52 12.12 -22.99
C ALA A 248 -27.32 13.25 -21.98
N GLY A 249 -26.48 14.25 -22.28
CA GLY A 249 -26.26 15.39 -21.39
C GLY A 249 -25.57 15.02 -20.08
N GLU A 250 -25.97 15.66 -18.99
CA GLU A 250 -25.36 15.50 -17.65
C GLU A 250 -25.77 14.19 -16.96
N ASP A 251 -26.76 13.47 -17.50
CA ASP A 251 -27.23 12.20 -16.97
C ASP A 251 -26.58 10.98 -17.62
N LEU A 252 -25.62 11.20 -18.51
CA LEU A 252 -24.84 10.13 -19.13
C LEU A 252 -24.07 9.31 -18.10
N VAL A 253 -24.25 7.99 -18.19
CA VAL A 253 -23.36 6.99 -17.60
C VAL A 253 -22.97 6.01 -18.71
N TRP A 254 -21.68 5.71 -18.85
CA TRP A 254 -21.23 4.66 -19.77
C TRP A 254 -21.44 3.29 -19.14
N ALA A 255 -22.19 2.43 -19.82
CA ALA A 255 -22.41 1.05 -19.42
C ALA A 255 -21.37 0.14 -20.07
N ALA A 256 -20.76 -0.71 -19.25
CA ALA A 256 -19.79 -1.72 -19.68
C ALA A 256 -20.13 -3.07 -19.06
N HIS A 257 -20.04 -4.13 -19.85
CA HIS A 257 -19.91 -5.47 -19.27
C HIS A 257 -18.42 -5.68 -19.04
N LEU A 258 -18.01 -6.55 -18.13
CA LEU A 258 -16.63 -6.92 -17.96
C LEU A 258 -16.53 -8.31 -17.34
N TYR A 259 -15.99 -9.24 -18.12
CA TYR A 259 -15.80 -10.63 -17.72
C TYR A 259 -14.31 -11.00 -17.74
N PRO A 260 -13.84 -11.87 -16.84
CA PRO A 260 -12.48 -12.40 -16.89
C PRO A 260 -12.12 -12.93 -18.29
N GLY A 261 -10.89 -12.63 -18.75
CA GLY A 261 -10.37 -13.01 -20.08
C GLY A 261 -10.86 -12.15 -21.26
N TRP A 262 -11.80 -11.23 -21.04
CA TRP A 262 -12.29 -10.32 -22.06
C TRP A 262 -11.47 -9.01 -22.09
N HIS A 263 -11.32 -8.39 -23.27
CA HIS A 263 -10.35 -7.34 -23.62
C HIS A 263 -8.85 -7.69 -23.54
N THR A 264 -8.44 -8.58 -22.64
CA THR A 264 -7.03 -8.82 -22.34
C THR A 264 -6.45 -10.10 -22.96
N GLY A 265 -7.31 -10.99 -23.46
CA GLY A 265 -6.89 -12.29 -23.99
C GLY A 265 -6.41 -13.25 -22.89
N PRO A 266 -6.14 -14.53 -23.23
CA PRO A 266 -5.79 -15.55 -22.24
C PRO A 266 -4.37 -15.41 -21.67
N ASP A 267 -3.55 -14.50 -22.22
CA ASP A 267 -2.12 -14.38 -21.89
C ASP A 267 -1.85 -13.32 -20.79
N ILE A 268 -2.84 -12.52 -20.39
CA ILE A 268 -2.71 -11.53 -19.32
C ILE A 268 -3.19 -12.14 -18.01
N THR A 269 -2.22 -12.45 -17.14
CA THR A 269 -2.39 -13.15 -15.86
C THR A 269 -1.72 -12.41 -14.71
N ASP A 270 -1.57 -11.08 -14.80
CA ASP A 270 -1.03 -10.25 -13.73
C ASP A 270 -1.96 -9.04 -13.49
N PRO A 271 -2.35 -8.75 -12.24
CA PRO A 271 -3.24 -7.65 -11.90
C PRO A 271 -2.82 -6.30 -12.50
N ALA A 272 -1.53 -5.97 -12.49
CA ALA A 272 -1.07 -4.68 -12.99
C ALA A 272 -1.17 -4.57 -14.52
N ALA A 273 -0.98 -5.68 -15.25
CA ALA A 273 -1.24 -5.72 -16.68
C ALA A 273 -2.72 -5.58 -17.02
N LEU A 274 -3.61 -6.20 -16.24
CA LEU A 274 -5.05 -6.07 -16.39
C LEU A 274 -5.53 -4.63 -16.16
N ILE A 275 -5.08 -4.00 -15.07
CA ILE A 275 -5.39 -2.60 -14.75
C ILE A 275 -4.94 -1.65 -15.87
N ARG A 276 -3.73 -1.82 -16.42
CA ARG A 276 -3.25 -1.01 -17.55
C ARG A 276 -4.15 -1.12 -18.78
N ALA A 277 -4.62 -2.34 -19.09
CA ALA A 277 -5.52 -2.54 -20.23
C ALA A 277 -6.85 -1.79 -20.05
N TYR A 278 -7.39 -1.73 -18.82
CA TYR A 278 -8.60 -0.96 -18.53
C TYR A 278 -8.35 0.55 -18.51
N GLU A 279 -7.19 1.00 -18.02
CA GLU A 279 -6.79 2.40 -18.11
C GLU A 279 -6.75 2.89 -19.56
N ASP A 280 -6.17 2.11 -20.45
CA ASP A 280 -6.13 2.41 -21.88
C ASP A 280 -7.54 2.46 -22.47
N ALA A 281 -8.33 1.39 -22.26
CA ALA A 281 -9.68 1.26 -22.82
C ALA A 281 -10.65 2.38 -22.36
N PHE A 282 -10.51 2.88 -21.13
CA PHE A 282 -11.37 3.92 -20.57
C PHE A 282 -10.80 5.34 -20.72
N SER A 283 -9.55 5.49 -21.17
CA SER A 283 -8.87 6.79 -21.27
C SER A 283 -9.65 7.84 -22.08
N VAL A 284 -10.33 7.41 -23.15
CA VAL A 284 -11.14 8.27 -24.03
C VAL A 284 -12.40 8.84 -23.36
N LEU A 285 -12.83 8.24 -22.25
CA LEU A 285 -14.00 8.67 -21.48
C LEU A 285 -13.67 9.86 -20.55
N GLY A 286 -12.39 10.05 -20.20
CA GLY A 286 -11.96 11.16 -19.35
C GLY A 286 -12.57 11.09 -17.96
N SER A 287 -13.43 12.05 -17.62
CA SER A 287 -14.10 12.13 -16.31
C SER A 287 -15.57 11.72 -16.35
N ASP A 288 -16.03 11.10 -17.44
CA ASP A 288 -17.40 10.62 -17.54
C ASP A 288 -17.64 9.48 -16.52
N ASP A 289 -18.88 9.38 -16.03
CA ASP A 289 -19.28 8.32 -15.12
C ASP A 289 -19.36 6.98 -15.85
N ILE A 290 -18.87 5.92 -15.21
CA ILE A 290 -18.89 4.55 -15.73
C ILE A 290 -19.58 3.64 -14.71
N LEU A 291 -20.44 2.75 -15.20
CA LEU A 291 -21.00 1.64 -14.44
C LEU A 291 -20.72 0.33 -15.19
N LEU A 292 -20.09 -0.63 -14.51
CA LEU A 292 -20.06 -1.99 -15.00
C LEU A 292 -21.45 -2.61 -14.77
N THR A 293 -22.26 -2.72 -15.83
CA THR A 293 -23.63 -3.23 -15.77
C THR A 293 -23.71 -4.76 -15.72
N GLU A 294 -22.62 -5.44 -16.07
CA GLU A 294 -22.42 -6.86 -15.79
C GLU A 294 -20.94 -7.15 -15.52
N THR A 295 -20.65 -7.80 -14.40
CA THR A 295 -19.34 -8.42 -14.12
C THR A 295 -19.53 -9.68 -13.30
N ASN A 296 -18.61 -10.62 -13.39
CA ASN A 296 -18.69 -11.83 -12.58
C ASN A 296 -17.35 -12.51 -12.39
N LEU A 297 -17.37 -13.49 -11.50
CA LEU A 297 -16.29 -14.42 -11.32
C LEU A 297 -16.87 -15.78 -10.96
N ALA A 298 -16.54 -16.81 -11.74
CA ALA A 298 -17.07 -18.16 -11.55
C ALA A 298 -16.48 -18.76 -10.27
N GLY A 299 -17.31 -19.34 -9.41
CA GLY A 299 -16.85 -19.92 -8.14
C GLY A 299 -15.74 -20.96 -8.33
N ALA A 300 -15.77 -21.70 -9.43
CA ALA A 300 -14.74 -22.66 -9.84
C ALA A 300 -13.34 -22.08 -10.04
N LEU A 301 -13.23 -20.78 -10.33
CA LEU A 301 -11.97 -20.11 -10.65
C LEU A 301 -11.40 -19.37 -9.43
N ILE A 302 -12.23 -19.08 -8.41
CA ILE A 302 -11.90 -18.23 -7.25
C ILE A 302 -10.94 -18.89 -6.25
N ASN A 303 -10.78 -20.22 -6.31
CA ASN A 303 -10.01 -20.95 -5.30
C ASN A 303 -9.37 -22.23 -5.89
N ASP A 304 -9.10 -22.22 -7.21
CA ASP A 304 -8.33 -23.26 -7.89
C ASP A 304 -6.93 -22.74 -8.24
N PHE A 305 -6.02 -22.90 -7.29
CA PHE A 305 -4.62 -22.51 -7.44
C PHE A 305 -3.79 -23.51 -8.25
N SER A 306 -4.41 -24.49 -8.93
CA SER A 306 -3.71 -25.36 -9.89
C SER A 306 -3.61 -24.76 -11.30
N HIS A 307 -4.23 -23.60 -11.51
CA HIS A 307 -4.16 -22.81 -12.73
C HIS A 307 -3.11 -21.67 -12.61
N PRO A 308 -2.37 -21.35 -13.70
CA PRO A 308 -1.32 -20.32 -13.67
C PRO A 308 -1.95 -18.96 -13.36
N THR A 309 -1.47 -18.34 -12.29
CA THR A 309 -1.78 -16.99 -11.78
C THR A 309 -3.08 -16.29 -12.21
N SER A 310 -3.84 -15.89 -11.19
CA SER A 310 -4.44 -14.55 -11.04
C SER A 310 -5.87 -14.23 -11.45
N GLU A 311 -6.76 -15.10 -11.93
CA GLU A 311 -8.14 -14.60 -12.13
C GLU A 311 -8.72 -14.03 -10.82
N VAL A 312 -8.43 -14.67 -9.70
CA VAL A 312 -8.84 -14.25 -8.36
C VAL A 312 -8.15 -12.97 -7.90
N THR A 313 -6.82 -13.00 -7.86
CA THR A 313 -5.95 -11.90 -7.44
C THR A 313 -6.12 -10.70 -8.36
N ALA A 314 -6.11 -10.89 -9.68
CA ALA A 314 -6.34 -9.83 -10.65
C ALA A 314 -7.74 -9.26 -10.49
N PHE A 315 -8.76 -10.08 -10.25
CA PHE A 315 -10.12 -9.58 -10.09
C PHE A 315 -10.32 -8.81 -8.78
N ALA A 316 -9.87 -9.30 -7.62
CA ALA A 316 -9.91 -8.54 -6.36
C ALA A 316 -9.25 -7.16 -6.50
N ARG A 317 -8.02 -7.13 -7.04
CA ARG A 317 -7.27 -5.88 -7.24
C ARG A 317 -7.92 -4.96 -8.26
N THR A 318 -8.57 -5.53 -9.29
CA THR A 318 -9.30 -4.74 -10.27
C THR A 318 -10.58 -4.15 -9.67
N LEU A 319 -11.29 -4.87 -8.79
CA LEU A 319 -12.46 -4.34 -8.08
C LEU A 319 -12.08 -3.15 -7.18
N GLU A 320 -10.98 -3.25 -6.45
CA GLU A 320 -10.41 -2.13 -5.68
C GLU A 320 -10.07 -0.96 -6.60
N TRP A 321 -9.43 -1.22 -7.74
CA TRP A 321 -9.11 -0.20 -8.74
C TRP A 321 -10.36 0.49 -9.29
N PHE A 322 -11.43 -0.24 -9.64
CA PHE A 322 -12.70 0.34 -10.08
C PHE A 322 -13.26 1.31 -9.03
N ALA A 323 -13.30 0.90 -7.76
CA ALA A 323 -13.80 1.74 -6.68
C ALA A 323 -12.98 3.03 -6.54
N THR A 324 -11.63 2.95 -6.55
CA THR A 324 -10.77 4.15 -6.46
C THR A 324 -10.94 5.12 -7.64
N ARG A 325 -11.38 4.62 -8.80
CA ARG A 325 -11.66 5.42 -10.00
C ARG A 325 -13.10 5.90 -10.12
N GLY A 326 -13.94 5.61 -9.14
CA GLY A 326 -15.33 6.03 -9.21
C GLY A 326 -16.14 5.19 -10.19
N ILE A 327 -15.83 3.90 -10.35
CA ILE A 327 -16.54 3.01 -11.28
C ILE A 327 -17.41 2.05 -10.44
N GLY A 328 -18.72 2.13 -10.63
CA GLY A 328 -19.68 1.24 -9.98
C GLY A 328 -19.70 -0.15 -10.60
N VAL A 329 -20.27 -1.12 -9.87
CA VAL A 329 -20.24 -2.54 -10.26
C VAL A 329 -21.60 -3.24 -10.11
N THR A 330 -21.91 -4.10 -11.08
CA THR A 330 -23.12 -4.93 -11.11
C THR A 330 -22.75 -6.39 -11.30
N TRP A 331 -23.18 -7.29 -10.40
CA TRP A 331 -22.82 -8.71 -10.48
C TRP A 331 -23.77 -9.56 -11.34
N PHE A 332 -23.22 -10.42 -12.20
CA PHE A 332 -23.96 -11.32 -13.10
C PHE A 332 -23.65 -12.81 -12.85
N SER A 333 -24.62 -13.71 -12.72
CA SER A 333 -26.04 -13.52 -12.46
C SER A 333 -26.25 -13.72 -10.98
N ALA A 334 -26.98 -12.84 -10.29
CA ALA A 334 -26.95 -12.88 -8.83
C ALA A 334 -27.80 -13.99 -8.19
N ALA A 335 -28.86 -14.45 -8.86
CA ALA A 335 -29.75 -15.46 -8.30
C ALA A 335 -30.17 -16.53 -9.30
N GLU A 336 -30.42 -17.74 -8.78
CA GLU A 336 -31.12 -18.87 -9.42
C GLU A 336 -30.42 -19.61 -10.58
N ALA A 337 -29.51 -18.95 -11.30
CA ALA A 337 -28.81 -19.56 -12.42
C ALA A 337 -27.41 -18.97 -12.60
N GLY A 338 -26.55 -19.70 -13.33
CA GLY A 338 -25.19 -19.29 -13.67
C GLY A 338 -24.11 -19.86 -12.73
N ALA A 339 -22.87 -19.93 -13.22
CA ALA A 339 -21.72 -20.45 -12.46
C ALA A 339 -21.15 -19.45 -11.42
N SER A 340 -21.72 -18.24 -11.37
CA SER A 340 -21.36 -17.15 -10.47
C SER A 340 -22.55 -16.71 -9.61
N ASN A 341 -23.57 -17.58 -9.49
CA ASN A 341 -24.78 -17.25 -8.76
C ASN A 341 -24.51 -17.07 -7.28
N LEU A 342 -24.97 -15.95 -6.73
CA LEU A 342 -24.72 -15.62 -5.34
C LEU A 342 -25.68 -16.38 -4.42
N VAL A 343 -26.94 -16.52 -4.81
CA VAL A 343 -27.97 -17.15 -3.99
C VAL A 343 -29.01 -17.93 -4.80
N VAL A 344 -29.58 -18.97 -4.20
CA VAL A 344 -30.83 -19.61 -4.61
C VAL A 344 -31.82 -19.50 -3.46
N ILE A 345 -33.04 -19.09 -3.77
CA ILE A 345 -34.12 -18.76 -2.83
C ILE A 345 -35.25 -19.77 -3.03
N ASP A 346 -35.17 -20.88 -2.31
CA ASP A 346 -36.23 -21.88 -2.33
C ASP A 346 -37.52 -21.35 -1.64
N PRO A 347 -38.70 -21.96 -1.89
CA PRO A 347 -39.95 -21.57 -1.27
C PRO A 347 -39.87 -21.41 0.25
N GLY A 348 -40.53 -20.37 0.78
CA GLY A 348 -40.48 -20.03 2.20
C GLY A 348 -39.19 -19.35 2.64
N THR A 349 -38.46 -18.69 1.73
CA THR A 349 -37.22 -17.93 1.97
C THR A 349 -36.04 -18.79 2.47
N ASN A 350 -35.98 -20.06 2.04
CA ASN A 350 -34.86 -20.93 2.38
C ASN A 350 -33.69 -20.66 1.43
N LEU A 351 -32.57 -20.20 1.97
CA LEU A 351 -31.43 -19.73 1.18
C LEU A 351 -30.39 -20.84 0.95
N ARG A 352 -29.84 -20.90 -0.25
CA ARG A 352 -28.66 -21.70 -0.59
C ARG A 352 -27.62 -20.81 -1.28
N LEU A 353 -26.39 -20.81 -0.78
CA LEU A 353 -25.26 -20.18 -1.44
C LEU A 353 -24.51 -21.30 -2.18
N LEU A 354 -24.72 -21.39 -3.50
CA LEU A 354 -24.11 -22.45 -4.30
C LEU A 354 -22.64 -22.18 -4.58
N HIS A 355 -22.23 -20.91 -4.55
CA HIS A 355 -20.88 -20.45 -4.83
C HIS A 355 -20.46 -19.42 -3.79
N GLN A 356 -20.10 -19.88 -2.58
CA GLN A 356 -19.74 -18.99 -1.47
C GLN A 356 -18.52 -18.10 -1.78
N HIS A 357 -17.61 -18.58 -2.62
CA HIS A 357 -16.48 -17.82 -3.11
C HIS A 357 -16.92 -16.64 -4.00
N SER A 358 -17.85 -16.86 -4.95
CA SER A 358 -18.42 -15.76 -5.75
C SER A 358 -19.19 -14.77 -4.88
N TYR A 359 -19.88 -15.27 -3.85
CA TYR A 359 -20.53 -14.44 -2.83
C TYR A 359 -19.53 -13.53 -2.09
N ALA A 360 -18.40 -14.08 -1.64
CA ALA A 360 -17.37 -13.33 -0.96
C ALA A 360 -16.83 -12.17 -1.80
N PHE A 361 -16.50 -12.43 -3.08
CA PHE A 361 -15.94 -11.42 -3.98
C PHE A 361 -16.97 -10.39 -4.45
N ALA A 362 -18.22 -10.79 -4.66
CA ALA A 362 -19.29 -9.85 -4.98
C ALA A 362 -19.52 -8.86 -3.83
N LEU A 363 -19.56 -9.35 -2.59
CA LEU A 363 -19.68 -8.48 -1.41
C LEU A 363 -18.41 -7.64 -1.17
N ASN A 364 -17.22 -8.12 -1.53
CA ASN A 364 -16.02 -7.27 -1.57
C ASN A 364 -16.25 -6.09 -2.52
N ALA A 365 -16.65 -6.37 -3.76
CA ALA A 365 -16.97 -5.36 -4.76
C ALA A 365 -17.98 -4.31 -4.26
N PHE A 366 -19.02 -4.76 -3.56
CA PHE A 366 -20.09 -3.91 -3.05
C PHE A 366 -19.76 -3.16 -1.75
N SER A 367 -18.69 -3.53 -1.05
CA SER A 367 -18.27 -2.82 0.15
C SER A 367 -17.30 -1.69 -0.15
N LEU A 368 -16.68 -1.71 -1.33
CA LEU A 368 -15.74 -0.69 -1.78
C LEU A 368 -16.49 0.58 -2.29
N GLY A 369 -16.13 1.76 -1.77
CA GLY A 369 -16.44 3.04 -2.41
C GLY A 369 -17.76 3.75 -2.02
N GLY A 370 -18.28 3.47 -0.81
CA GLY A 370 -19.59 3.96 -0.36
C GLY A 370 -19.69 4.35 1.11
N GLU A 371 -18.60 4.78 1.75
CA GLU A 371 -18.58 5.04 3.19
C GLU A 371 -19.58 6.12 3.61
N ALA A 372 -20.54 5.72 4.43
CA ALA A 372 -21.43 6.67 5.06
C ALA A 372 -20.63 7.48 6.09
N ALA A 373 -20.66 8.81 5.99
CA ALA A 373 -19.94 9.72 6.90
C ALA A 373 -20.23 9.50 8.40
N ALA A 374 -21.29 8.76 8.74
CA ALA A 374 -21.61 8.36 10.11
C ALA A 374 -20.66 7.27 10.68
N HIS A 375 -19.95 6.56 9.82
CA HIS A 375 -19.05 5.45 10.13
C HIS A 375 -17.62 5.78 9.66
N ALA A 376 -17.15 7.01 9.93
CA ALA A 376 -15.83 7.50 9.50
C ALA A 376 -14.78 7.44 10.63
N GLY A 377 -15.06 6.75 11.73
CA GLY A 377 -14.14 6.60 12.85
C GLY A 377 -14.33 5.26 13.52
N ASP A 378 -13.35 4.86 14.32
CA ASP A 378 -13.16 3.49 14.83
C ASP A 378 -14.41 2.86 15.47
N GLU A 379 -14.83 1.71 14.94
CA GLU A 379 -15.97 0.94 15.42
C GLU A 379 -15.58 -0.49 15.84
N THR A 380 -16.50 -1.17 16.54
CA THR A 380 -16.42 -2.62 16.73
C THR A 380 -17.67 -3.25 16.16
N VAL A 381 -17.50 -4.02 15.08
CA VAL A 381 -18.58 -4.58 14.28
C VAL A 381 -18.61 -6.10 14.47
N TRP A 382 -19.73 -6.60 15.00
CA TRP A 382 -19.96 -8.03 15.13
C TRP A 382 -20.69 -8.55 13.89
N ALA A 383 -20.24 -9.69 13.36
CA ALA A 383 -20.85 -10.32 12.20
C ALA A 383 -22.35 -10.61 12.44
N ARG A 384 -23.19 -10.03 11.59
CA ARG A 384 -24.64 -10.28 11.58
C ARG A 384 -24.92 -11.59 10.86
N THR A 385 -25.73 -12.45 11.48
CA THR A 385 -25.95 -13.79 10.96
C THR A 385 -27.32 -13.98 10.33
N PHE A 386 -27.37 -14.77 9.26
CA PHE A 386 -28.60 -15.34 8.70
C PHE A 386 -28.40 -16.81 8.34
N THR A 387 -29.51 -17.55 8.14
CA THR A 387 -29.44 -18.97 7.84
C THR A 387 -29.40 -19.23 6.33
N ALA A 388 -28.39 -19.96 5.87
CA ALA A 388 -28.30 -20.46 4.50
C ALA A 388 -27.58 -21.82 4.47
N ARG A 389 -27.81 -22.62 3.43
CA ARG A 389 -26.97 -23.79 3.13
C ARG A 389 -25.82 -23.35 2.22
N LEU A 390 -24.58 -23.46 2.69
CA LEU A 390 -23.40 -23.11 1.90
C LEU A 390 -22.83 -24.36 1.24
N ARG A 391 -22.44 -24.28 -0.03
CA ARG A 391 -21.93 -25.41 -0.80
C ARG A 391 -20.42 -25.46 -0.76
N ASN A 392 -19.87 -26.62 -0.36
CA ASN A 392 -18.49 -27.00 -0.59
C ASN A 392 -18.28 -27.20 -2.09
N GLU A 393 -17.25 -26.59 -2.64
CA GLU A 393 -17.02 -26.64 -4.07
C GLU A 393 -16.25 -27.90 -4.46
N ALA A 394 -16.53 -28.44 -5.64
CA ALA A 394 -16.03 -29.77 -6.03
C ALA A 394 -14.51 -29.86 -6.20
N TYR A 395 -13.83 -28.72 -6.27
CA TYR A 395 -12.38 -28.59 -6.38
C TYR A 395 -11.69 -28.47 -5.01
N GLU A 396 -12.45 -28.32 -3.92
CA GLU A 396 -11.91 -28.29 -2.56
C GLU A 396 -11.37 -29.66 -2.17
N ALA A 397 -10.24 -29.69 -1.46
CA ALA A 397 -9.55 -30.95 -1.12
C ALA A 397 -10.37 -31.87 -0.19
N ASP A 398 -11.35 -31.33 0.52
CA ASP A 398 -12.27 -32.03 1.42
C ASP A 398 -13.66 -32.25 0.81
N TRP A 399 -13.86 -31.91 -0.47
CA TRP A 399 -15.05 -32.28 -1.23
C TRP A 399 -15.25 -33.80 -1.18
N LYS A 400 -16.18 -34.24 -0.33
CA LYS A 400 -16.57 -35.65 -0.22
C LYS A 400 -17.80 -35.87 -1.07
N ALA A 401 -17.76 -36.88 -1.93
CA ALA A 401 -18.93 -37.34 -2.66
C ALA A 401 -20.10 -37.61 -1.69
N GLY A 402 -21.15 -36.78 -1.77
CA GLY A 402 -22.33 -36.86 -0.91
C GLY A 402 -22.44 -35.79 0.19
N GLN A 403 -21.44 -34.94 0.38
CA GLN A 403 -21.47 -33.77 1.28
C GLN A 403 -21.48 -32.48 0.44
N TYR A 404 -22.65 -32.19 -0.14
CA TYR A 404 -22.83 -31.06 -1.06
C TYR A 404 -22.89 -29.69 -0.38
N PHE A 405 -23.05 -29.66 0.94
CA PHE A 405 -23.21 -28.45 1.71
C PHE A 405 -22.49 -28.57 3.05
N ASP A 406 -22.02 -27.43 3.51
CA ASP A 406 -21.34 -27.25 4.78
C ASP A 406 -22.23 -27.65 5.95
N ILE A 407 -21.55 -28.07 7.03
CA ILE A 407 -22.19 -28.39 8.29
C ILE A 407 -22.75 -27.12 8.94
N PRO A 408 -21.99 -26.00 9.02
CA PRO A 408 -22.54 -24.69 9.34
C PRO A 408 -23.73 -24.33 8.45
N ARG A 409 -24.71 -23.67 9.06
CA ARG A 409 -25.87 -23.12 8.34
C ARG A 409 -26.04 -21.63 8.57
N LEU A 410 -25.08 -20.99 9.23
CA LEU A 410 -25.08 -19.56 9.44
C LEU A 410 -24.05 -18.92 8.54
N VAL A 411 -24.44 -17.81 7.94
CA VAL A 411 -23.59 -16.90 7.20
C VAL A 411 -23.44 -15.67 8.07
N GLY A 412 -22.22 -15.30 8.44
CA GLY A 412 -21.92 -14.09 9.20
C GLY A 412 -21.38 -13.00 8.26
N THR A 413 -21.93 -11.79 8.28
CA THR A 413 -21.41 -10.68 7.48
C THR A 413 -21.07 -9.49 8.37
N ALA A 414 -19.89 -8.89 8.17
CA ALA A 414 -19.51 -7.63 8.79
C ALA A 414 -18.78 -6.76 7.77
N PHE A 415 -19.03 -5.46 7.84
CA PHE A 415 -18.44 -4.45 6.96
C PHE A 415 -17.98 -3.33 7.87
N GLY A 416 -16.68 -3.08 7.92
CA GLY A 416 -16.16 -1.80 8.35
C GLY A 416 -16.34 -0.79 7.23
N GLN A 417 -16.18 0.47 7.58
CA GLN A 417 -16.44 1.57 6.66
C GLN A 417 -15.19 2.46 6.61
N GLY A 418 -15.10 3.48 7.45
CA GLY A 418 -13.92 4.30 7.59
C GLY A 418 -13.45 4.36 9.05
N GLY A 419 -12.15 4.49 9.27
CA GLY A 419 -11.54 4.47 10.60
C GLY A 419 -10.92 3.09 10.90
N ASN A 420 -10.31 2.93 12.08
CA ASN A 420 -9.63 1.67 12.42
C ASN A 420 -10.62 0.72 13.09
N ASP A 421 -11.38 -0.04 12.29
CA ASP A 421 -12.48 -0.87 12.75
C ASP A 421 -12.03 -2.24 13.27
N ARG A 422 -12.77 -2.77 14.24
CA ARG A 422 -12.60 -4.13 14.74
C ARG A 422 -13.79 -5.00 14.33
N LEU A 423 -13.57 -5.90 13.39
CA LEU A 423 -14.56 -6.86 12.89
C LEU A 423 -14.40 -8.22 13.55
N ILE A 424 -15.51 -8.76 14.07
CA ILE A 424 -15.50 -10.03 14.83
C ILE A 424 -16.53 -11.00 14.25
N GLY A 425 -16.02 -12.12 13.73
CA GLY A 425 -16.78 -13.26 13.21
C GLY A 425 -17.55 -14.01 14.29
N ASN A 426 -18.50 -14.83 13.83
CA ASN A 426 -19.35 -15.64 14.67
C ASN A 426 -18.92 -17.11 14.63
N ALA A 427 -18.68 -17.72 15.79
CA ALA A 427 -18.19 -19.10 15.90
C ALA A 427 -19.13 -20.19 15.35
N GLY A 428 -20.37 -19.86 14.99
CA GLY A 428 -21.32 -20.80 14.38
C GLY A 428 -21.50 -20.65 12.88
N ALA A 429 -20.73 -19.77 12.22
CA ALA A 429 -20.95 -19.33 10.84
C ALA A 429 -19.66 -19.39 10.01
N ASN A 430 -19.82 -19.52 8.69
CA ASN A 430 -18.81 -19.05 7.74
C ASN A 430 -18.95 -17.52 7.68
N ASN A 431 -17.88 -16.78 7.97
CA ASN A 431 -17.90 -15.33 8.10
C ASN A 431 -17.32 -14.65 6.87
N PHE A 432 -17.92 -13.53 6.47
CA PHE A 432 -17.55 -12.70 5.35
C PHE A 432 -17.32 -11.29 5.88
N LEU A 433 -16.05 -10.94 6.09
CA LEU A 433 -15.62 -9.73 6.79
C LEU A 433 -14.86 -8.82 5.82
N TYR A 434 -15.20 -7.53 5.81
CA TYR A 434 -14.66 -6.53 4.89
C TYR A 434 -14.24 -5.29 5.70
N GLY A 435 -12.95 -4.95 5.72
CA GLY A 435 -12.39 -3.89 6.56
C GLY A 435 -12.89 -2.50 6.17
N GLY A 436 -12.73 -2.12 4.91
CA GLY A 436 -13.10 -0.79 4.44
C GLY A 436 -11.85 0.07 4.31
N SER A 437 -11.89 1.30 4.81
CA SER A 437 -10.70 2.16 4.90
C SER A 437 -10.26 2.36 6.34
N GLY A 438 -8.96 2.24 6.57
CA GLY A 438 -8.34 2.43 7.87
C GLY A 438 -7.38 1.29 8.18
N GLN A 439 -6.99 1.17 9.45
CA GLN A 439 -6.16 0.05 9.92
C GLN A 439 -7.07 -0.91 10.66
N ASP A 440 -7.68 -1.82 9.91
CA ASP A 440 -8.76 -2.65 10.39
C ASP A 440 -8.24 -3.96 10.98
N ARG A 441 -9.02 -4.49 11.93
CA ARG A 441 -8.75 -5.76 12.56
C ARG A 441 -9.89 -6.73 12.38
N LEU A 442 -9.66 -7.72 11.53
CA LEU A 442 -10.64 -8.74 11.17
C LEU A 442 -10.29 -10.03 11.89
N THR A 443 -11.21 -10.55 12.69
CA THR A 443 -11.06 -11.85 13.36
C THR A 443 -12.19 -12.76 12.91
N GLY A 444 -11.85 -13.81 12.16
CA GLY A 444 -12.73 -14.93 11.87
C GLY A 444 -13.03 -15.76 13.12
N ALA A 445 -13.40 -17.02 12.93
CA ALA A 445 -13.77 -17.91 13.99
C ALA A 445 -13.22 -19.34 13.75
N GLY A 446 -14.10 -20.33 13.63
CA GLY A 446 -13.70 -21.74 13.63
C GLY A 446 -14.38 -22.54 12.53
N TYR A 447 -14.74 -21.87 11.44
CA TYR A 447 -15.23 -22.45 10.19
C TYR A 447 -14.55 -21.70 9.04
N GLU A 448 -14.91 -21.97 7.79
CA GLU A 448 -14.31 -21.28 6.65
C GLU A 448 -14.73 -19.82 6.60
N ASP A 449 -13.75 -18.94 6.79
CA ASP A 449 -13.95 -17.49 6.85
C ASP A 449 -13.25 -16.76 5.69
N PHE A 450 -13.90 -15.73 5.18
CA PHE A 450 -13.46 -14.86 4.09
C PHE A 450 -13.21 -13.47 4.65
N LEU A 451 -11.94 -13.05 4.70
CA LEU A 451 -11.51 -11.78 5.28
C LEU A 451 -10.83 -10.94 4.21
N PHE A 452 -11.33 -9.72 4.00
CA PHE A 452 -10.75 -8.72 3.10
C PHE A 452 -10.42 -7.47 3.93
N GLY A 453 -9.13 -7.12 4.08
CA GLY A 453 -8.72 -5.88 4.75
C GLY A 453 -9.15 -4.65 3.95
N GLN A 454 -8.88 -4.68 2.64
CA GLN A 454 -9.17 -3.63 1.66
C GLN A 454 -8.14 -2.49 1.70
N TRP A 455 -8.37 -1.39 2.42
CA TRP A 455 -7.50 -0.22 2.38
C TRP A 455 -6.91 0.12 3.73
N GLY A 456 -5.59 -0.02 3.84
CA GLY A 456 -4.75 0.45 4.95
C GLY A 456 -3.99 -0.71 5.56
N ASP A 457 -3.30 -0.47 6.68
CA ASP A 457 -2.44 -1.49 7.29
C ASP A 457 -3.30 -2.41 8.18
N ASP A 458 -3.78 -3.52 7.63
CA ASP A 458 -4.80 -4.36 8.25
C ASP A 458 -4.23 -5.58 8.97
N ALA A 459 -4.93 -6.05 10.01
CA ALA A 459 -4.62 -7.27 10.75
C ALA A 459 -5.75 -8.31 10.63
N LEU A 460 -5.50 -9.35 9.85
CA LEU A 460 -6.44 -10.42 9.56
C LEU A 460 -6.07 -11.69 10.33
N ALA A 461 -7.04 -12.30 10.99
CA ALA A 461 -6.89 -13.59 11.66
C ALA A 461 -8.05 -14.53 11.30
N GLY A 462 -7.78 -15.56 10.49
CA GLY A 462 -8.78 -16.54 10.06
C GLY A 462 -9.28 -17.38 11.24
N GLY A 463 -8.35 -18.03 11.93
CA GLY A 463 -8.64 -18.79 13.14
C GLY A 463 -8.39 -20.27 12.92
N GLY A 464 -9.40 -21.02 12.49
CA GLY A 464 -9.16 -22.39 12.09
C GLY A 464 -10.16 -22.93 11.09
N ASN A 465 -9.80 -24.04 10.44
CA ASN A 465 -10.29 -24.56 9.16
C ASN A 465 -9.58 -23.89 7.97
N ARG A 466 -10.28 -23.70 6.86
CA ARG A 466 -9.71 -23.16 5.63
C ARG A 466 -10.22 -21.74 5.51
N ASP A 467 -9.35 -20.77 5.77
CA ASP A 467 -9.70 -19.37 5.69
C ASP A 467 -9.06 -18.73 4.46
N LEU A 468 -9.74 -17.74 3.88
CA LEU A 468 -9.21 -16.93 2.79
C LEU A 468 -9.01 -15.50 3.30
N LEU A 469 -7.75 -15.07 3.33
CA LEU A 469 -7.35 -13.76 3.83
C LEU A 469 -6.72 -12.96 2.68
N PHE A 470 -7.31 -11.81 2.40
CA PHE A 470 -6.82 -10.83 1.43
C PHE A 470 -6.50 -9.53 2.18
N GLY A 471 -5.23 -9.14 2.22
CA GLY A 471 -4.77 -7.92 2.88
C GLY A 471 -5.39 -6.70 2.21
N GLY A 472 -4.86 -6.30 1.05
CA GLY A 472 -5.36 -5.06 0.47
C GLY A 472 -4.27 -4.21 -0.14
N THR A 473 -4.44 -2.91 0.01
CA THR A 473 -3.35 -1.95 -0.02
C THR A 473 -2.93 -1.65 1.42
N GLY A 474 -1.64 -1.51 1.69
CA GLY A 474 -1.12 -1.27 3.03
C GLY A 474 -0.17 -2.38 3.45
N ASN A 475 0.44 -2.25 4.62
CA ASN A 475 1.35 -3.25 5.17
C ASN A 475 0.56 -4.22 6.06
N ASP A 476 0.07 -5.30 5.47
CA ASP A 476 -0.91 -6.16 6.12
C ASP A 476 -0.27 -7.29 6.93
N LEU A 477 -0.94 -7.70 8.00
CA LEU A 477 -0.61 -8.93 8.74
C LEU A 477 -1.71 -9.97 8.54
N LEU A 478 -1.36 -11.05 7.86
CA LEU A 478 -2.26 -12.17 7.59
C LEU A 478 -1.90 -13.36 8.46
N ARG A 479 -2.84 -13.79 9.31
CA ARG A 479 -2.72 -14.94 10.22
C ARG A 479 -3.75 -16.00 9.81
N GLY A 480 -3.34 -17.01 9.06
CA GLY A 480 -4.23 -18.13 8.70
C GLY A 480 -4.76 -18.83 9.95
N GLY A 481 -3.84 -19.41 10.71
CA GLY A 481 -4.18 -20.11 11.95
C GLY A 481 -4.11 -21.61 11.74
N ALA A 482 -5.08 -22.35 12.24
CA ALA A 482 -5.05 -23.81 12.19
C ALA A 482 -5.94 -24.35 11.08
N GLY A 483 -5.35 -24.83 10.00
CA GLY A 483 -6.05 -25.59 8.96
C GLY A 483 -5.40 -25.31 7.63
N ASP A 484 -6.14 -25.24 6.52
CA ASP A 484 -5.53 -25.08 5.20
C ASP A 484 -5.88 -23.70 4.63
N ASP A 485 -5.09 -22.67 4.97
CA ASP A 485 -5.46 -21.28 4.70
C ASP A 485 -4.85 -20.72 3.40
N THR A 486 -5.53 -19.76 2.78
CA THR A 486 -5.00 -18.98 1.65
C THR A 486 -4.75 -17.55 2.09
N LEU A 487 -3.54 -17.06 1.85
CA LEU A 487 -3.10 -15.73 2.25
C LEU A 487 -2.58 -14.95 1.01
N GLU A 488 -3.19 -13.80 0.75
CA GLU A 488 -2.78 -12.85 -0.29
C GLU A 488 -2.56 -11.47 0.34
N GLY A 489 -1.33 -10.98 0.35
CA GLY A 489 -0.97 -9.70 0.99
C GLY A 489 -1.49 -8.52 0.18
N GLY A 490 -1.13 -8.45 -1.09
CA GLY A 490 -1.46 -7.31 -1.95
C GLY A 490 -0.34 -6.31 -2.09
N ALA A 491 -0.67 -5.03 -1.91
CA ALA A 491 0.26 -3.95 -2.17
C ALA A 491 0.79 -3.37 -0.85
N GLY A 492 2.05 -3.62 -0.53
CA GLY A 492 2.72 -3.07 0.63
C GLY A 492 3.83 -3.98 1.09
N MET A 493 4.22 -3.87 2.37
CA MET A 493 5.17 -4.76 3.01
C MET A 493 4.43 -5.75 3.91
N ASP A 494 4.00 -6.85 3.31
CA ASP A 494 3.06 -7.76 3.97
C ASP A 494 3.74 -8.83 4.81
N ARG A 495 3.04 -9.28 5.84
CA ARG A 495 3.49 -10.34 6.75
C ARG A 495 2.53 -11.51 6.76
N PHE A 496 3.06 -12.66 6.42
CA PHE A 496 2.32 -13.92 6.38
C PHE A 496 2.71 -14.77 7.60
N ASP A 497 1.81 -14.95 8.56
CA ASP A 497 1.99 -15.94 9.63
C ASP A 497 1.36 -17.27 9.21
N ALA A 498 2.25 -18.16 8.77
CA ALA A 498 1.98 -19.53 8.38
C ALA A 498 2.51 -20.51 9.45
N ALA A 499 2.39 -20.15 10.74
CA ALA A 499 3.01 -20.89 11.85
C ALA A 499 2.25 -22.16 12.28
N GLN A 500 1.00 -22.29 11.84
CA GLN A 500 0.08 -23.39 12.13
C GLN A 500 -0.58 -23.80 10.79
N GLY A 501 -1.19 -24.98 10.70
CA GLY A 501 -1.89 -25.36 9.46
C GLY A 501 -0.99 -25.69 8.25
N SER A 502 -1.62 -25.88 7.08
CA SER A 502 -0.97 -25.97 5.77
C SER A 502 -1.39 -24.80 4.89
N ASP A 503 -0.56 -23.77 4.83
CA ASP A 503 -0.96 -22.51 4.19
C ASP A 503 -0.47 -22.40 2.74
N LEU A 504 -1.23 -21.65 1.94
CA LEU A 504 -0.86 -21.18 0.61
C LEU A 504 -0.70 -19.67 0.64
N ILE A 505 0.48 -19.18 0.25
CA ILE A 505 0.76 -17.77 0.03
C ILE A 505 0.85 -17.51 -1.46
N THR A 506 -0.01 -16.63 -1.98
CA THR A 506 -0.19 -16.45 -3.43
C THR A 506 0.69 -15.36 -4.02
N ASP A 507 1.19 -14.40 -3.24
CA ASP A 507 1.83 -13.21 -3.79
C ASP A 507 3.01 -12.63 -2.99
N LEU A 508 3.85 -13.47 -2.37
CA LEU A 508 5.01 -13.03 -1.59
C LEU A 508 6.04 -12.20 -2.41
N LYS A 509 5.97 -10.87 -2.31
CA LYS A 509 6.84 -9.89 -2.99
C LYS A 509 7.99 -9.47 -2.10
N THR A 510 8.99 -10.35 -1.95
CA THR A 510 10.17 -10.11 -1.10
C THR A 510 10.95 -8.83 -1.44
N GLY A 511 10.87 -8.37 -2.70
CA GLY A 511 11.45 -7.11 -3.16
C GLY A 511 10.70 -5.85 -2.72
N GLN A 512 9.40 -5.96 -2.38
CA GLN A 512 8.62 -4.87 -1.77
C GLN A 512 8.82 -4.82 -0.27
N GLY A 513 9.10 -5.95 0.37
CA GLY A 513 9.42 -6.01 1.79
C GLY A 513 8.82 -7.23 2.49
N ASP A 514 7.98 -7.98 1.79
CA ASP A 514 7.18 -9.05 2.38
C ASP A 514 8.01 -10.10 3.12
N ARG A 515 7.38 -10.65 4.16
CA ARG A 515 8.00 -11.61 5.07
C ARG A 515 7.02 -12.72 5.43
N VAL A 516 7.56 -13.93 5.62
CA VAL A 516 6.81 -15.08 6.14
C VAL A 516 7.36 -15.54 7.48
N TYR A 517 6.47 -15.78 8.43
CA TYR A 517 6.79 -16.49 9.67
C TYR A 517 6.22 -17.91 9.62
N LEU A 518 7.11 -18.91 9.64
CA LEU A 518 6.74 -20.34 9.52
C LEU A 518 6.56 -21.05 10.86
N GLY A 519 6.89 -20.40 11.98
CA GLY A 519 6.84 -20.99 13.31
C GLY A 519 7.61 -22.30 13.46
N ARG A 520 7.03 -23.23 14.23
CA ARG A 520 7.50 -24.63 14.39
C ARG A 520 8.98 -24.82 14.80
N GLY A 521 9.59 -23.78 15.40
CA GLY A 521 10.96 -23.81 15.90
C GLY A 521 12.03 -23.74 14.80
N TYR A 522 11.73 -23.17 13.64
CA TYR A 522 12.77 -22.84 12.65
C TYR A 522 13.66 -21.71 13.18
N ASP A 523 14.86 -22.07 13.63
CA ASP A 523 15.82 -21.10 14.19
C ASP A 523 16.83 -20.59 13.15
N SER A 524 16.90 -21.22 11.96
CA SER A 524 17.83 -20.82 10.91
C SER A 524 17.35 -21.17 9.49
N TRP A 525 17.87 -20.45 8.50
CA TRP A 525 17.59 -20.74 7.08
C TRP A 525 17.97 -22.17 6.69
N THR A 526 19.03 -22.72 7.29
CA THR A 526 19.49 -24.08 7.04
C THR A 526 18.40 -25.11 7.31
N ASP A 527 17.60 -24.92 8.36
CA ASP A 527 16.54 -25.84 8.75
C ASP A 527 15.37 -25.82 7.76
N ILE A 528 15.07 -24.65 7.21
CA ILE A 528 14.06 -24.47 6.17
C ILE A 528 14.55 -25.05 4.85
N ALA A 529 15.77 -24.68 4.43
CA ALA A 529 16.38 -25.14 3.19
C ALA A 529 16.47 -26.67 3.10
N ALA A 530 16.63 -27.37 4.23
CA ALA A 530 16.61 -28.83 4.28
C ALA A 530 15.24 -29.45 3.90
N ARG A 531 14.15 -28.73 4.17
CA ARG A 531 12.75 -29.18 3.99
C ARG A 531 12.06 -28.59 2.76
N LEU A 532 12.58 -27.48 2.25
CA LEU A 532 12.11 -26.80 1.06
C LEU A 532 12.31 -27.66 -0.18
N ARG A 533 11.28 -27.74 -1.02
CA ARG A 533 11.31 -28.32 -2.37
C ARG A 533 10.69 -27.33 -3.34
N PHE A 534 10.95 -27.53 -4.62
CA PHE A 534 10.26 -26.79 -5.67
C PHE A 534 9.28 -27.73 -6.36
N ASP A 535 8.08 -27.24 -6.63
CA ASP A 535 7.01 -27.98 -7.30
C ASP A 535 6.30 -27.09 -8.31
N ALA A 536 5.40 -27.69 -9.08
CA ALA A 536 4.53 -27.01 -10.04
C ALA A 536 3.08 -27.08 -9.52
N VAL A 537 2.81 -26.38 -8.42
CA VAL A 537 1.51 -26.37 -7.75
C VAL A 537 0.50 -25.59 -8.58
N ASN A 538 0.87 -24.42 -9.14
CA ASN A 538 -0.02 -23.55 -9.91
C ASN A 538 0.12 -23.65 -11.43
N GLY A 539 0.84 -24.64 -11.96
CA GLY A 539 1.01 -24.73 -13.42
C GLY A 539 1.97 -25.83 -13.85
N ALA A 540 2.58 -25.62 -15.02
CA ALA A 540 3.59 -26.56 -15.54
C ALA A 540 5.03 -26.19 -15.13
N ALA A 541 5.26 -24.96 -14.67
CA ALA A 541 6.57 -24.49 -14.23
C ALA A 541 6.84 -24.96 -12.80
N VAL A 542 8.10 -25.35 -12.52
CA VAL A 542 8.53 -25.77 -11.17
C VAL A 542 9.15 -24.57 -10.48
N ASP A 543 8.33 -23.60 -10.11
CA ASP A 543 8.68 -22.30 -9.54
C ASP A 543 8.02 -22.01 -8.19
N ASP A 544 7.20 -22.93 -7.69
CA ASP A 544 6.59 -22.80 -6.37
C ASP A 544 7.52 -23.34 -5.28
N VAL A 545 7.56 -22.65 -4.15
CA VAL A 545 8.27 -23.08 -2.94
C VAL A 545 7.33 -23.93 -2.09
N VAL A 546 7.71 -25.18 -1.82
CA VAL A 546 6.95 -26.09 -0.96
C VAL A 546 7.80 -26.50 0.24
N ILE A 547 7.38 -26.10 1.43
CA ILE A 547 8.07 -26.43 2.69
C ILE A 547 7.24 -27.47 3.42
N ARG A 548 7.76 -28.70 3.55
CA ARG A 548 7.09 -29.75 4.34
C ARG A 548 7.57 -29.73 5.79
N HIS A 549 6.65 -29.47 6.69
CA HIS A 549 6.92 -29.33 8.13
C HIS A 549 7.08 -30.67 8.83
N ALA A 550 7.56 -30.64 10.07
CA ALA A 550 7.82 -31.85 10.86
C ALA A 550 6.54 -32.56 11.30
N ASP A 551 5.46 -31.80 11.47
CA ASP A 551 4.12 -32.28 11.82
C ASP A 551 3.35 -32.86 10.61
N GLY A 552 3.90 -32.77 9.40
CA GLY A 552 3.31 -33.26 8.16
C GLY A 552 2.53 -32.21 7.36
N SER A 553 2.29 -31.02 7.93
CA SER A 553 1.69 -29.89 7.21
C SER A 553 2.66 -29.32 6.16
N ARG A 554 2.16 -28.43 5.28
CA ARG A 554 2.99 -27.76 4.27
C ARG A 554 2.66 -26.27 4.16
N THR A 555 3.68 -25.42 4.01
CA THR A 555 3.50 -24.07 3.46
C THR A 555 3.90 -24.09 1.99
N VAL A 556 3.03 -23.56 1.13
CA VAL A 556 3.26 -23.36 -0.30
C VAL A 556 3.34 -21.86 -0.57
N ILE A 557 4.33 -21.42 -1.34
CA ILE A 557 4.49 -20.02 -1.75
C ILE A 557 4.63 -20.02 -3.26
N LEU A 558 3.66 -19.43 -3.94
CA LEU A 558 3.58 -19.46 -5.40
C LEU A 558 4.67 -18.58 -6.04
N ASP A 559 5.21 -19.04 -7.17
CA ASP A 559 6.14 -18.30 -8.05
C ASP A 559 7.40 -17.73 -7.35
N ALA A 560 7.72 -18.23 -6.15
CA ALA A 560 8.74 -17.65 -5.28
C ALA A 560 10.12 -18.31 -5.39
N ARG A 561 10.32 -19.28 -6.29
CA ARG A 561 11.59 -20.03 -6.41
C ARG A 561 12.82 -19.15 -6.57
N ALA A 562 12.69 -18.05 -7.32
CA ALA A 562 13.82 -17.15 -7.60
C ALA A 562 14.09 -16.15 -6.45
N THR A 563 13.09 -15.87 -5.62
CA THR A 563 13.07 -14.74 -4.69
C THR A 563 13.06 -15.17 -3.22
N PHE A 564 12.65 -16.41 -2.92
CA PHE A 564 12.54 -16.92 -1.56
C PHE A 564 13.90 -17.31 -0.99
N GLY A 565 14.28 -16.65 0.10
CA GLY A 565 15.57 -16.81 0.77
C GLY A 565 15.50 -16.53 2.25
N ALA A 566 16.66 -16.52 2.91
CA ALA A 566 16.76 -16.19 4.34
C ALA A 566 16.17 -14.80 4.67
N ALA A 567 16.27 -13.84 3.76
CA ALA A 567 15.71 -12.51 3.94
C ALA A 567 14.16 -12.50 3.87
N SER A 568 13.55 -13.50 3.26
CA SER A 568 12.09 -13.63 3.13
C SER A 568 11.44 -14.18 4.40
N VAL A 569 12.24 -14.74 5.33
CA VAL A 569 11.72 -15.48 6.48
C VAL A 569 12.04 -14.77 7.79
N GLU A 570 11.04 -14.72 8.66
CA GLU A 570 11.18 -14.32 10.05
C GLU A 570 11.52 -15.55 10.90
N PHE A 571 12.72 -15.58 11.48
CA PHE A 571 13.19 -16.68 12.32
C PHE A 571 12.82 -16.53 13.80
N THR A 572 12.13 -15.44 14.14
CA THR A 572 11.78 -15.11 15.51
C THR A 572 10.30 -14.91 15.55
N GLY A 573 9.59 -15.82 16.23
CA GLY A 573 8.15 -15.69 16.34
C GLY A 573 7.72 -14.36 16.89
N ARG A 574 6.51 -13.98 16.49
CA ARG A 574 5.62 -12.91 17.00
C ARG A 574 5.92 -12.32 18.39
N ALA A 575 6.51 -13.07 19.31
CA ALA A 575 7.09 -12.56 20.54
C ALA A 575 8.21 -11.50 20.36
N GLY A 576 8.73 -11.29 19.15
CA GLY A 576 9.87 -10.41 18.88
C GLY A 576 9.57 -9.10 18.17
N TRP A 577 8.35 -8.82 17.71
CA TRP A 577 8.06 -7.59 16.99
C TRP A 577 6.78 -6.95 17.50
N VAL A 578 6.88 -5.66 17.80
CA VAL A 578 5.75 -4.81 18.21
C VAL A 578 5.73 -3.65 17.24
N GLN A 579 4.55 -3.30 16.74
CA GLN A 579 4.37 -2.20 15.81
C GLN A 579 3.22 -1.32 16.29
N GLY A 580 3.49 -0.02 16.28
CA GLY A 580 2.53 1.05 16.50
C GLY A 580 1.63 1.27 15.28
N THR A 581 1.05 2.44 15.21
CA THR A 581 0.20 2.91 14.11
C THR A 581 0.71 4.26 13.61
N SER A 582 -0.05 4.97 12.79
CA SER A 582 0.30 6.34 12.41
C SER A 582 -0.09 7.39 13.46
N ALA A 583 -0.60 6.96 14.61
CA ALA A 583 -0.98 7.81 15.73
C ALA A 583 0.09 7.82 16.82
N SER A 584 0.16 8.93 17.57
CA SER A 584 1.12 9.06 18.68
C SER A 584 0.82 8.09 19.83
N GLU A 585 1.75 7.21 20.13
CA GLU A 585 1.56 6.06 21.03
C GLU A 585 2.62 5.96 22.14
N ARG A 586 2.30 5.14 23.14
CA ARG A 586 3.27 4.71 24.16
C ARG A 586 3.46 3.21 24.05
N ILE A 587 4.51 2.80 23.36
CA ILE A 587 4.87 1.40 23.14
C ILE A 587 5.82 0.93 24.25
N ALA A 588 5.26 0.33 25.29
CA ALA A 588 5.97 -0.21 26.45
C ALA A 588 5.32 -1.52 26.91
N ALA A 589 5.94 -2.25 27.85
CA ALA A 589 5.35 -3.48 28.37
C ALA A 589 3.89 -3.27 28.81
N GLY A 590 2.96 -4.06 28.26
CA GLY A 590 1.52 -3.93 28.38
C GLY A 590 0.82 -3.33 27.16
N PHE A 591 1.56 -2.74 26.20
CA PHE A 591 1.03 -2.26 24.92
C PHE A 591 0.45 -3.42 24.11
N GLU A 592 -0.68 -3.21 23.46
CA GLU A 592 -1.27 -4.16 22.53
C GLU A 592 -1.07 -3.60 21.12
N ASP A 593 -0.34 -4.30 20.25
CA ASP A 593 -0.08 -3.84 18.89
C ASP A 593 -1.32 -3.91 18.00
N PHE A 594 -1.25 -3.37 16.78
CA PHE A 594 -2.39 -3.38 15.84
C PHE A 594 -2.89 -4.81 15.53
N SER A 595 -2.02 -5.82 15.63
CA SER A 595 -2.39 -7.24 15.53
C SER A 595 -3.08 -7.82 16.78
N GLY A 596 -3.15 -7.02 17.84
CA GLY A 596 -3.55 -7.26 19.21
C GLY A 596 -2.76 -8.25 20.01
N MET A 597 -1.48 -8.32 19.74
CA MET A 597 -0.56 -8.98 20.64
C MET A 597 -0.12 -8.00 21.71
N ARG A 598 -0.19 -8.45 22.96
CA ARG A 598 0.37 -7.71 24.08
C ARG A 598 1.89 -7.85 24.11
N PHE A 599 2.57 -6.72 24.04
CA PHE A 599 3.98 -6.57 24.29
C PHE A 599 4.28 -6.81 25.78
N GLU A 600 4.86 -7.95 26.13
CA GLU A 600 5.21 -8.28 27.53
C GLU A 600 6.67 -7.92 27.89
N GLY A 601 7.28 -6.96 27.18
CA GLY A 601 8.65 -6.50 27.44
C GLY A 601 9.76 -7.40 26.87
N GLN A 602 9.43 -8.32 25.96
CA GLN A 602 10.38 -9.27 25.35
C GLN A 602 10.45 -9.21 23.81
N ALA A 603 10.34 -8.02 23.23
CA ALA A 603 10.50 -7.82 21.79
C ALA A 603 11.99 -7.88 21.38
N ARG A 604 12.25 -8.08 20.09
CA ARG A 604 13.55 -7.88 19.42
C ARG A 604 13.52 -6.67 18.48
N ARG A 605 12.34 -6.24 18.04
CA ARG A 605 12.08 -5.09 17.17
C ARG A 605 10.82 -4.37 17.65
N ILE A 606 10.86 -3.04 17.71
CA ILE A 606 9.71 -2.20 18.03
C ILE A 606 9.69 -1.03 17.04
N GLU A 607 8.55 -0.75 16.43
CA GLU A 607 8.38 0.32 15.45
C GLU A 607 7.21 1.22 15.84
N GLY A 608 7.42 2.53 15.80
CA GLY A 608 6.39 3.55 15.99
C GLY A 608 5.54 3.78 14.76
N LEU A 609 6.17 3.84 13.58
CA LEU A 609 5.61 4.23 12.28
C LEU A 609 5.36 5.74 12.15
N GLY A 610 4.22 6.24 12.63
CA GLY A 610 3.82 7.62 12.42
C GLY A 610 3.31 8.27 13.68
N GLY A 611 3.48 9.58 13.79
CA GLY A 611 3.08 10.30 15.01
C GLY A 611 4.22 10.36 16.02
N ASN A 612 4.00 11.04 17.14
CA ASN A 612 5.06 11.29 18.13
C ASN A 612 5.04 10.20 19.20
N ASP A 613 5.87 9.18 19.04
CA ASP A 613 5.82 7.96 19.83
C ASP A 613 6.76 7.97 21.03
N THR A 614 6.41 7.17 22.04
CA THR A 614 7.31 6.84 23.15
C THR A 614 7.52 5.34 23.21
N ILE A 615 8.70 4.89 22.82
CA ILE A 615 9.09 3.48 22.74
C ILE A 615 10.06 3.14 23.88
N GLU A 616 9.70 2.16 24.71
CA GLU A 616 10.52 1.69 25.83
C GLU A 616 10.77 0.18 25.73
N SER A 617 12.03 -0.22 25.55
CA SER A 617 12.43 -1.63 25.43
C SER A 617 13.01 -2.22 26.73
N GLY A 618 13.23 -3.53 26.74
CA GLY A 618 13.65 -4.29 27.92
C GLY A 618 15.17 -4.33 28.15
N LEU A 619 15.63 -5.24 29.01
CA LEU A 619 17.06 -5.42 29.31
C LEU A 619 17.86 -6.15 28.19
N ARG A 620 17.22 -6.50 27.07
CA ARG A 620 17.82 -7.27 25.98
C ARG A 620 18.32 -6.35 24.87
N SER A 621 19.00 -6.94 23.90
CA SER A 621 19.39 -6.27 22.65
C SER A 621 18.20 -6.25 21.72
N ASP A 622 17.72 -5.04 21.41
CA ASP A 622 16.53 -4.82 20.60
C ASP A 622 16.84 -3.87 19.42
N THR A 623 15.88 -3.69 18.51
CA THR A 623 15.86 -2.63 17.50
C THR A 623 14.62 -1.78 17.75
N LEU A 624 14.77 -0.46 17.85
CA LEU A 624 13.68 0.50 18.06
C LEU A 624 13.70 1.48 16.87
N SER A 625 12.56 1.69 16.21
CA SER A 625 12.38 2.69 15.14
C SER A 625 11.23 3.63 15.51
N GLY A 626 11.44 4.95 15.45
CA GLY A 626 10.37 5.95 15.53
C GLY A 626 9.68 6.16 14.18
N ASP A 627 10.47 6.09 13.11
CA ASP A 627 10.07 6.32 11.71
C ASP A 627 9.67 7.76 11.41
N SER A 628 8.44 8.21 11.64
CA SER A 628 8.05 9.60 11.36
C SER A 628 7.31 10.26 12.51
N GLY A 629 7.83 11.37 13.01
CA GLY A 629 7.29 12.08 14.17
C GLY A 629 8.39 12.66 15.05
N ASP A 630 8.01 13.38 16.10
CA ASP A 630 8.94 13.76 17.18
C ASP A 630 8.95 12.64 18.23
N ASP A 631 9.85 11.66 18.10
CA ASP A 631 9.81 10.40 18.84
C ASP A 631 10.72 10.36 20.07
N ARG A 632 10.39 9.47 21.00
CA ARG A 632 11.19 9.19 22.20
C ARG A 632 11.47 7.69 22.31
N LEU A 633 12.71 7.30 22.03
CA LEU A 633 13.18 5.92 22.09
C LEU A 633 14.08 5.70 23.30
N VAL A 634 13.75 4.71 24.13
CA VAL A 634 14.48 4.38 25.36
C VAL A 634 14.83 2.90 25.36
N ALA A 635 16.11 2.61 25.17
CA ALA A 635 16.66 1.28 25.35
C ALA A 635 16.92 0.97 26.83
N GLY A 636 16.87 -0.32 27.17
CA GLY A 636 17.23 -0.80 28.50
C GLY A 636 18.73 -1.11 28.62
N GLY A 637 19.05 -2.40 28.86
CA GLY A 637 20.40 -2.82 29.26
C GLY A 637 21.24 -3.49 28.17
N GLY A 638 20.64 -3.92 27.06
CA GLY A 638 21.34 -4.64 26.00
C GLY A 638 21.91 -3.72 24.93
N ALA A 639 22.78 -4.28 24.08
CA ALA A 639 23.30 -3.59 22.88
C ALA A 639 22.16 -3.41 21.88
N THR A 640 21.61 -2.19 21.80
CA THR A 640 20.36 -1.89 21.11
C THR A 640 20.60 -1.01 19.89
N HIS A 641 19.82 -1.20 18.83
CA HIS A 641 19.81 -0.29 17.68
C HIS A 641 18.62 0.66 17.81
N LEU A 642 18.86 1.97 17.84
CA LEU A 642 17.82 3.00 17.92
C LEU A 642 17.86 3.83 16.65
N LEU A 643 16.71 3.98 16.00
CA LEU A 643 16.51 4.76 14.78
C LEU A 643 15.41 5.78 15.05
N GLY A 644 15.74 7.08 15.05
CA GLY A 644 14.77 8.16 15.22
C GLY A 644 13.87 8.24 14.01
N GLY A 645 14.44 8.64 12.87
CA GLY A 645 13.74 8.69 11.60
C GLY A 645 13.57 10.14 11.16
N ALA A 646 12.35 10.56 10.87
CA ALA A 646 12.04 11.92 10.45
C ALA A 646 11.28 12.67 11.54
N GLY A 647 11.79 13.84 11.93
CA GLY A 647 11.20 14.67 12.99
C GLY A 647 12.22 14.89 14.09
N ARG A 648 11.83 15.48 15.22
CA ARG A 648 12.79 15.86 16.27
C ARG A 648 12.80 14.84 17.39
N ASP A 649 13.80 13.97 17.37
CA ASP A 649 13.80 12.75 18.18
C ASP A 649 14.66 12.82 19.44
N LEU A 650 14.33 11.96 20.40
CA LEU A 650 15.07 11.74 21.64
C LEU A 650 15.39 10.26 21.83
N LEU A 651 16.64 9.88 21.60
CA LEU A 651 17.13 8.51 21.74
C LEU A 651 18.00 8.37 22.99
N ILE A 652 17.76 7.32 23.80
CA ILE A 652 18.49 7.01 25.04
C ILE A 652 18.95 5.55 25.00
N GLY A 653 20.27 5.30 24.94
CA GLY A 653 20.88 3.98 24.73
C GLY A 653 20.99 3.07 25.96
N GLY A 654 20.98 3.62 27.17
CA GLY A 654 21.08 2.81 28.40
C GLY A 654 22.51 2.31 28.66
N ALA A 655 22.69 1.08 29.18
CA ALA A 655 24.01 0.61 29.64
C ALA A 655 24.77 -0.30 28.64
N GLY A 656 24.16 -0.60 27.50
CA GLY A 656 24.71 -1.48 26.46
C GLY A 656 25.62 -0.76 25.46
N ASN A 657 26.20 -1.51 24.52
CA ASN A 657 26.94 -0.93 23.39
C ASN A 657 25.96 -0.67 22.24
N ASN A 658 25.46 0.54 22.11
CA ASN A 658 24.34 0.86 21.23
C ASN A 658 24.78 1.42 19.89
N ARG A 659 23.87 1.34 18.92
CA ARG A 659 23.96 2.06 17.66
C ARG A 659 22.73 2.95 17.52
N MET A 660 22.93 4.26 17.48
CA MET A 660 21.89 5.28 17.48
C MET A 660 22.01 6.13 16.21
N ASP A 661 20.90 6.33 15.53
CA ASP A 661 20.78 7.16 14.32
C ASP A 661 19.58 8.11 14.51
N GLY A 662 19.82 9.43 14.51
CA GLY A 662 18.79 10.45 14.65
C GLY A 662 17.92 10.54 13.40
N GLY A 663 18.57 10.57 12.23
CA GLY A 663 17.89 10.64 10.94
C GLY A 663 17.81 12.07 10.45
N SER A 664 16.61 12.60 10.22
CA SER A 664 16.41 13.99 9.80
C SER A 664 15.61 14.74 10.84
N GLY A 665 16.11 15.86 11.35
CA GLY A 665 15.50 16.46 12.53
C GLY A 665 16.37 17.45 13.26
N ALA A 666 16.15 17.59 14.56
CA ALA A 666 17.03 18.35 15.43
C ALA A 666 17.20 17.54 16.71
N ASP A 667 17.92 16.45 16.58
CA ASP A 667 17.76 15.26 17.40
C ASP A 667 18.62 15.34 18.65
N ARG A 668 18.26 14.52 19.64
CA ARG A 668 19.00 14.39 20.88
C ARG A 668 19.30 12.93 21.17
N LEU A 669 20.57 12.56 21.07
CA LEU A 669 21.06 11.22 21.30
C LEU A 669 21.90 11.17 22.58
N ASN A 670 21.63 10.20 23.45
CA ASN A 670 22.38 9.97 24.69
C ASN A 670 22.76 8.49 24.84
N GLY A 671 24.04 8.15 24.61
CA GLY A 671 24.60 6.81 24.73
C GLY A 671 24.49 6.25 26.15
N SER A 672 24.73 7.11 27.14
CA SER A 672 24.67 6.84 28.59
C SER A 672 25.84 6.01 29.13
N GLY A 673 25.93 4.73 28.81
CA GLY A 673 27.08 3.94 29.22
C GLY A 673 27.29 2.76 28.28
N GLY A 674 28.55 2.45 27.98
CA GLY A 674 28.91 1.44 26.99
C GLY A 674 29.81 2.03 25.93
N THR A 675 30.19 1.26 24.93
CA THR A 675 30.87 1.76 23.73
C THR A 675 29.83 1.96 22.64
N ASP A 676 29.36 3.18 22.51
CA ASP A 676 28.24 3.55 21.65
C ASP A 676 28.70 4.10 20.29
N ARG A 677 27.80 4.03 19.32
CA ARG A 677 27.91 4.72 18.03
C ARG A 677 26.68 5.61 17.85
N LEU A 678 26.88 6.91 17.79
CA LEU A 678 25.84 7.92 17.62
C LEU A 678 26.04 8.65 16.28
N TYR A 679 24.99 8.71 15.48
CA TYR A 679 24.92 9.48 14.24
C TYR A 679 23.74 10.45 14.33
N GLY A 680 23.98 11.76 14.20
CA GLY A 680 22.94 12.79 14.24
C GLY A 680 22.10 12.77 12.97
N GLY A 681 22.78 12.93 11.83
CA GLY A 681 22.16 12.88 10.52
C GLY A 681 21.99 14.28 9.95
N ALA A 682 20.77 14.67 9.61
CA ALA A 682 20.47 15.96 9.03
C ALA A 682 19.77 16.89 10.01
N GLY A 683 20.40 18.01 10.33
CA GLY A 683 19.84 19.12 11.09
C GLY A 683 20.73 19.52 12.27
N ASN A 684 20.16 20.10 13.33
CA ASN A 684 20.99 20.66 14.42
C ASN A 684 20.90 19.76 15.65
N ASP A 685 21.83 18.82 15.76
CA ASP A 685 21.72 17.69 16.66
C ASP A 685 22.54 17.87 17.95
N ARG A 686 22.19 17.08 18.96
CA ARG A 686 22.90 17.02 20.25
C ARG A 686 23.23 15.58 20.60
N LEU A 687 24.50 15.23 20.51
CA LEU A 687 25.02 13.89 20.77
C LEU A 687 25.85 13.87 22.05
N TYR A 688 25.52 12.95 22.96
CA TYR A 688 26.22 12.75 24.22
C TYR A 688 26.63 11.27 24.34
N GLY A 689 27.93 10.95 24.28
CA GLY A 689 28.46 9.59 24.48
C GLY A 689 28.31 9.14 25.93
N GLN A 690 28.77 9.99 26.85
CA GLN A 690 28.82 9.79 28.30
C GLN A 690 29.94 8.84 28.72
N ASN A 691 29.67 7.65 29.26
CA ASN A 691 30.73 6.77 29.76
C ASN A 691 31.07 5.68 28.74
N GLY A 692 32.33 5.59 28.35
CA GLY A 692 32.89 4.53 27.52
C GLY A 692 33.65 5.10 26.32
N ASP A 693 34.16 4.22 25.45
CA ASP A 693 34.91 4.63 24.26
C ASP A 693 33.96 4.83 23.07
N ASP A 694 33.42 6.03 22.89
CA ASP A 694 32.31 6.31 21.99
C ASP A 694 32.73 6.80 20.60
N ARG A 695 31.82 6.64 19.63
CA ARG A 695 31.94 7.26 18.30
C ARG A 695 30.73 8.12 18.01
N LEU A 696 30.94 9.41 17.82
CA LEU A 696 29.90 10.40 17.53
C LEU A 696 30.18 11.03 16.17
N ASN A 697 29.16 11.13 15.32
CA ASN A 697 29.20 11.89 14.06
C ASN A 697 27.94 12.77 13.97
N GLY A 698 28.13 14.08 13.82
CA GLY A 698 27.04 15.06 13.74
C GLY A 698 26.27 14.94 12.44
N GLY A 699 26.97 15.05 11.32
CA GLY A 699 26.39 14.89 9.99
C GLY A 699 26.34 16.22 9.28
N THR A 700 25.16 16.71 8.93
CA THR A 700 24.98 18.05 8.35
C THR A 700 24.19 18.92 9.28
N GLY A 701 24.65 20.14 9.52
CA GLY A 701 23.97 21.16 10.31
C GLY A 701 24.83 21.57 11.51
N ARG A 702 24.31 22.44 12.38
CA ARG A 702 25.08 22.94 13.53
C ARG A 702 24.89 22.01 14.72
N ASP A 703 25.88 21.16 14.95
CA ASP A 703 25.82 20.08 15.92
C ASP A 703 26.58 20.38 17.22
N LEU A 704 26.14 19.71 18.29
CA LEU A 704 26.82 19.67 19.57
C LEU A 704 27.16 18.22 19.93
N LEU A 705 28.45 17.89 19.93
CA LEU A 705 28.95 16.57 20.29
C LEU A 705 29.73 16.64 21.62
N SER A 706 29.46 15.69 22.51
CA SER A 706 30.20 15.52 23.77
C SER A 706 30.55 14.05 23.97
N GLY A 707 31.84 13.72 23.96
CA GLY A 707 32.36 12.37 24.19
C GLY A 707 32.04 11.90 25.60
N GLY A 708 32.61 12.57 26.61
CA GLY A 708 32.34 12.28 28.01
C GLY A 708 33.58 11.68 28.67
N ALA A 709 33.47 10.49 29.25
CA ALA A 709 34.58 9.80 29.89
C ALA A 709 34.91 8.54 29.10
N GLY A 710 36.18 8.35 28.73
CA GLY A 710 36.63 7.25 27.88
C GLY A 710 37.37 7.79 26.68
N ARG A 711 37.79 6.91 25.77
CA ARG A 711 38.54 7.31 24.58
C ARG A 711 37.59 7.48 23.40
N ASP A 712 37.24 8.73 23.12
CA ASP A 712 36.18 9.04 22.18
C ASP A 712 36.70 9.43 20.80
N THR A 713 35.83 9.28 19.80
CA THR A 713 36.03 9.80 18.44
C THR A 713 34.81 10.62 18.03
N LEU A 714 35.00 11.91 17.80
CA LEU A 714 33.96 12.87 17.44
C LEU A 714 34.27 13.46 16.06
N ASP A 715 33.25 13.52 15.22
CA ASP A 715 33.29 14.11 13.88
C ASP A 715 32.09 15.07 13.71
N GLY A 716 32.34 16.37 13.54
CA GLY A 716 31.28 17.37 13.38
C GLY A 716 30.53 17.16 12.06
N GLY A 717 31.29 17.12 10.97
CA GLY A 717 30.77 16.83 9.65
C GLY A 717 30.74 18.10 8.80
N GLY A 718 29.55 18.61 8.50
CA GLY A 718 29.39 19.87 7.77
C GLY A 718 28.63 20.91 8.58
N ASP A 719 28.90 22.18 8.31
CA ASP A 719 28.43 23.35 9.05
C ASP A 719 29.18 23.57 10.37
N HIS A 720 28.67 24.43 11.25
CA HIS A 720 29.47 25.04 12.33
C HIS A 720 29.26 24.31 13.65
N ASP A 721 30.18 23.45 14.03
CA ASP A 721 29.98 22.48 15.09
C ASP A 721 30.68 22.82 16.40
N ARG A 722 30.21 22.20 17.48
CA ARG A 722 30.86 22.24 18.78
C ARG A 722 31.14 20.85 19.30
N LEU A 723 32.43 20.51 19.44
CA LEU A 723 32.90 19.22 19.90
C LEU A 723 33.59 19.36 21.26
N LEU A 724 33.22 18.50 22.20
CA LEU A 724 33.79 18.40 23.55
C LEU A 724 34.29 16.95 23.75
N GLY A 725 35.61 16.72 23.87
CA GLY A 725 36.16 15.38 24.08
C GLY A 725 35.82 14.85 25.47
N GLY A 726 36.36 15.48 26.51
CA GLY A 726 36.05 15.17 27.90
C GLY A 726 37.23 14.54 28.64
N GLU A 727 37.01 13.48 29.39
CA GLU A 727 38.08 12.74 30.08
C GLU A 727 38.55 11.57 29.21
N GLY A 728 39.77 11.60 28.71
CA GLY A 728 40.31 10.48 27.93
C GLY A 728 41.34 10.85 26.89
N GLY A 729 41.52 9.99 25.90
CA GLY A 729 42.54 10.17 24.86
C GLY A 729 41.90 10.33 23.49
N ASP A 730 41.26 11.47 23.27
CA ASP A 730 40.19 11.63 22.30
C ASP A 730 40.68 12.01 20.91
N ARG A 731 39.80 11.81 19.92
CA ARG A 731 39.98 12.30 18.55
C ARG A 731 38.79 13.16 18.16
N LEU A 732 39.03 14.42 17.80
CA LEU A 732 38.01 15.35 17.37
C LEU A 732 38.35 15.86 15.97
N SER A 733 37.36 15.86 15.07
CA SER A 733 37.43 16.40 13.71
C SER A 733 36.26 17.38 13.53
N GLY A 734 36.54 18.65 13.21
CA GLY A 734 35.49 19.65 12.95
C GLY A 734 34.76 19.36 11.64
N GLY A 735 35.53 19.24 10.55
CA GLY A 735 34.98 18.93 9.24
C GLY A 735 34.94 20.18 8.37
N ASN A 736 33.79 20.52 7.79
CA ASN A 736 33.63 21.77 7.05
C ASN A 736 32.84 22.77 7.89
N GLY A 737 33.38 23.95 8.20
CA GLY A 737 32.65 24.94 8.97
C GLY A 737 33.56 25.89 9.71
N ASN A 738 33.03 26.66 10.65
CA ASN A 738 33.89 27.33 11.64
C ASN A 738 33.57 26.71 12.99
N ASP A 739 34.43 25.79 13.42
CA ASP A 739 34.14 24.84 14.47
C ASP A 739 34.80 25.21 15.79
N LEU A 740 34.23 24.71 16.89
CA LEU A 740 34.79 24.84 18.23
C LEU A 740 35.08 23.46 18.80
N LEU A 741 36.37 23.12 18.87
CA LEU A 741 36.84 21.86 19.42
C LEU A 741 37.50 22.11 20.78
N GLN A 742 37.03 21.39 21.81
CA GLN A 742 37.64 21.40 23.14
C GLN A 742 38.02 19.98 23.55
N ALA A 743 39.31 19.75 23.74
CA ALA A 743 39.89 18.43 24.03
C ALA A 743 39.36 17.87 25.36
N GLY A 744 39.66 18.54 26.48
CA GLY A 744 39.42 18.00 27.81
C GLY A 744 40.72 17.47 28.42
N SER A 745 40.67 16.46 29.28
CA SER A 745 41.88 15.93 29.92
C SER A 745 42.34 14.64 29.26
N GLY A 746 43.64 14.54 28.99
CA GLY A 746 44.34 13.31 28.63
C GLY A 746 45.27 13.51 27.45
N ARG A 747 45.19 12.69 26.41
CA ARG A 747 46.10 12.84 25.25
C ARG A 747 45.28 12.85 23.98
N ASP A 748 45.01 14.05 23.53
CA ASP A 748 43.99 14.28 22.52
C ASP A 748 44.58 14.63 21.16
N ARG A 749 43.80 14.38 20.11
CA ARG A 749 44.08 14.80 18.75
C ARG A 749 42.89 15.57 18.19
N LEU A 750 43.12 16.83 17.83
CA LEU A 750 42.12 17.73 17.27
C LEU A 750 42.53 18.11 15.84
N SER A 751 41.59 18.07 14.91
CA SER A 751 41.71 18.56 13.52
C SER A 751 40.53 19.49 13.27
N GLY A 752 40.80 20.74 12.87
CA GLY A 752 39.77 21.73 12.54
C GLY A 752 39.05 21.34 11.26
N GLY A 753 39.83 21.14 10.20
CA GLY A 753 39.31 20.78 8.89
C GLY A 753 39.30 22.01 7.99
N ALA A 754 38.18 22.29 7.33
CA ALA A 754 38.04 23.44 6.45
C ALA A 754 37.20 24.55 7.11
N GLY A 755 37.73 25.77 7.10
CA GLY A 755 37.12 26.98 7.63
C GLY A 755 37.85 27.47 8.89
N ASN A 756 37.32 28.48 9.59
CA ASN A 756 38.08 29.19 10.62
C ASN A 756 37.79 28.63 12.02
N ASP A 757 38.64 27.73 12.48
CA ASP A 757 38.35 26.88 13.63
C ASP A 757 38.98 27.38 14.92
N ARG A 758 38.44 26.91 16.04
CA ARG A 758 38.94 27.20 17.38
C ARG A 758 39.21 25.90 18.12
N LEU A 759 40.49 25.59 18.28
CA LEU A 759 40.95 24.36 18.93
C LEU A 759 41.53 24.70 20.31
N LEU A 760 40.96 24.09 21.35
CA LEU A 760 41.34 24.29 22.75
C LEU A 760 41.84 22.97 23.33
N ALA A 761 43.13 22.88 23.60
CA ALA A 761 43.72 21.79 24.36
C ALA A 761 43.26 21.83 25.83
N GLY A 762 43.41 20.72 26.55
CA GLY A 762 43.28 20.69 28.00
C GLY A 762 44.46 19.96 28.65
N PRO A 763 44.37 19.52 29.91
CA PRO A 763 45.49 18.88 30.58
C PRO A 763 46.01 17.65 29.82
N GLY A 764 47.32 17.53 29.69
CA GLY A 764 48.01 16.42 29.01
C GLY A 764 48.56 16.74 27.62
N ALA A 765 49.01 15.69 26.92
CA ALA A 765 49.99 15.83 25.83
C ALA A 765 49.36 15.80 24.44
N ASP A 766 48.80 16.93 24.00
CA ASP A 766 47.87 16.99 22.86
C ASP A 766 48.52 17.28 21.50
N THR A 767 47.75 17.04 20.44
CA THR A 767 48.07 17.42 19.06
C THR A 767 46.89 18.16 18.44
N LEU A 768 47.10 19.38 17.97
CA LEU A 768 46.10 20.24 17.35
C LEU A 768 46.56 20.55 15.91
N MET A 769 45.66 20.37 14.95
CA MET A 769 45.84 20.69 13.54
C MET A 769 44.71 21.62 13.12
N GLY A 770 45.00 22.84 12.65
CA GLY A 770 43.98 23.74 12.10
C GLY A 770 43.48 23.27 10.74
N ASP A 771 44.42 22.79 9.92
CA ASP A 771 44.22 22.32 8.55
C ASP A 771 44.02 23.45 7.55
N GLY A 772 42.81 23.91 7.26
CA GLY A 772 42.61 24.96 6.25
C GLY A 772 41.66 26.06 6.70
N GLY A 773 42.15 27.27 6.90
CA GLY A 773 41.35 28.44 7.24
C GLY A 773 42.13 29.48 8.03
N GLN A 774 41.46 30.23 8.90
CA GLN A 774 42.13 31.14 9.85
C GLN A 774 41.89 30.65 11.25
N ASP A 775 42.75 29.76 11.70
CA ASP A 775 42.50 28.95 12.88
C ASP A 775 43.10 29.56 14.13
N ARG A 776 42.50 29.21 15.26
CA ARG A 776 42.98 29.60 16.58
C ARG A 776 43.21 28.37 17.43
N LEU A 777 44.47 27.97 17.54
CA LEU A 777 44.93 26.85 18.35
C LEU A 777 45.44 27.37 19.69
N VAL A 778 44.99 26.76 20.80
CA VAL A 778 45.35 27.19 22.16
C VAL A 778 45.79 25.98 22.97
N SER A 779 47.02 25.99 23.45
CA SER A 779 47.53 24.96 24.36
C SER A 779 46.96 25.12 25.77
N ALA A 780 47.04 24.03 26.55
CA ALA A 780 46.97 24.07 28.00
C ALA A 780 48.38 24.20 28.58
N LEU A 781 48.58 23.69 29.80
CA LEU A 781 49.86 23.75 30.52
C LEU A 781 50.87 22.73 29.99
N ASP A 782 50.44 21.51 29.69
CA ASP A 782 51.33 20.41 29.32
C ASP A 782 51.71 20.48 27.82
N ARG A 783 52.70 19.69 27.40
CA ARG A 783 53.27 19.76 26.05
C ARG A 783 52.22 19.51 24.97
N THR A 784 52.08 20.46 24.04
CA THR A 784 51.16 20.38 22.89
C THR A 784 51.92 20.53 21.57
N MET A 785 51.56 19.72 20.57
CA MET A 785 51.94 19.93 19.17
C MET A 785 50.83 20.72 18.48
N MET A 786 51.15 21.84 17.83
CA MET A 786 50.19 22.70 17.13
C MET A 786 50.67 22.95 15.70
N ALA A 787 49.85 22.60 14.72
CA ALA A 787 50.07 22.93 13.31
C ALA A 787 48.90 23.80 12.83
N GLY A 788 49.17 25.01 12.34
CA GLY A 788 48.15 25.90 11.77
C GLY A 788 47.59 25.31 10.48
N GLY A 789 48.42 25.25 9.45
CA GLY A 789 48.05 24.66 8.16
C GLY A 789 48.01 25.71 7.06
N ALA A 790 46.95 25.76 6.27
CA ALA A 790 46.77 26.78 5.25
C ALA A 790 45.94 27.95 5.80
N GLY A 791 46.37 29.17 5.50
CA GLY A 791 45.69 30.41 5.89
C GLY A 791 46.34 31.09 7.09
N ARG A 792 45.64 31.99 7.77
CA ARG A 792 46.28 32.93 8.71
C ARG A 792 45.98 32.57 10.15
N ASP A 793 46.86 31.80 10.75
CA ASP A 793 46.58 31.11 11.99
C ASP A 793 47.10 31.86 13.21
N THR A 794 46.53 31.55 14.37
CA THR A 794 46.95 32.06 15.66
C THR A 794 47.19 30.90 16.64
N LEU A 795 48.45 30.57 16.87
CA LEU A 795 48.86 29.53 17.79
C LEU A 795 49.23 30.16 19.14
N VAL A 796 48.54 29.77 20.21
CA VAL A 796 48.73 30.32 21.56
C VAL A 796 49.28 29.26 22.50
N ALA A 797 50.51 29.44 22.97
CA ALA A 797 51.18 28.53 23.89
C ALA A 797 51.37 29.14 25.30
N ASP A 798 51.11 28.34 26.33
CA ASP A 798 51.39 28.70 27.73
C ASP A 798 52.74 28.10 28.19
N LEU A 799 53.71 28.94 28.54
CA LEU A 799 55.06 28.50 28.89
C LEU A 799 55.20 27.96 30.32
N SER A 800 54.13 27.88 31.11
CA SER A 800 54.21 27.47 32.52
C SER A 800 54.79 26.07 32.73
N ARG A 801 54.63 25.15 31.76
CA ARG A 801 55.33 23.85 31.69
C ARG A 801 55.83 23.58 30.26
N ALA A 802 56.62 24.53 29.73
CA ALA A 802 57.11 24.60 28.35
C ALA A 802 57.58 23.27 27.73
N GLY A 803 57.60 23.19 26.39
CA GLY A 803 57.90 21.96 25.63
C GLY A 803 57.03 21.78 24.38
N HIS A 804 56.20 22.76 24.06
CA HIS A 804 55.32 22.76 22.89
C HIS A 804 56.12 22.78 21.58
N VAL A 805 55.52 22.24 20.53
CA VAL A 805 56.03 22.30 19.16
C VAL A 805 54.97 23.01 18.32
N LEU A 806 55.36 24.05 17.61
CA LEU A 806 54.47 24.92 16.86
C LEU A 806 54.95 25.02 15.41
N THR A 807 54.02 24.86 14.47
CA THR A 807 54.26 25.00 13.03
C THR A 807 53.13 25.87 12.49
N GLY A 808 53.46 27.03 11.89
CA GLY A 808 52.48 27.95 11.33
C GLY A 808 51.82 27.36 10.09
N GLY A 809 52.64 26.88 9.16
CA GLY A 809 52.23 26.36 7.87
C GLY A 809 52.41 27.40 6.76
N ALA A 810 51.39 27.55 5.91
CA ALA A 810 51.40 28.50 4.81
C ALA A 810 50.86 29.87 5.26
N ASP A 811 51.19 30.90 4.49
CA ASP A 811 50.72 32.29 4.69
C ASP A 811 51.35 33.02 5.88
N ARG A 812 50.57 33.76 6.68
CA ARG A 812 51.07 34.66 7.72
C ARG A 812 50.41 34.34 9.03
N ASP A 813 51.22 33.85 9.95
CA ASP A 813 50.75 33.31 11.21
C ASP A 813 51.10 34.20 12.39
N THR A 814 50.41 33.97 13.51
CA THR A 814 50.66 34.66 14.77
C THR A 814 50.95 33.66 15.88
N PHE A 815 52.17 33.66 16.37
CA PHE A 815 52.60 32.87 17.53
C PHE A 815 52.47 33.71 18.80
N VAL A 816 51.68 33.28 19.77
CA VAL A 816 51.40 34.01 21.02
C VAL A 816 51.88 33.20 22.22
N PHE A 817 52.77 33.77 23.03
CA PHE A 817 53.25 33.14 24.26
C PHE A 817 52.75 33.86 25.52
N LYS A 818 52.34 33.06 26.51
CA LYS A 818 51.85 33.50 27.84
C LYS A 818 52.50 32.66 28.96
N GLY A 819 52.21 32.96 30.23
CA GLY A 819 52.60 32.10 31.36
C GLY A 819 54.09 32.13 31.75
N PHE A 820 54.72 33.30 31.82
CA PHE A 820 56.15 33.46 32.14
C PHE A 820 56.46 33.27 33.63
N GLY A 821 57.64 32.72 33.97
CA GLY A 821 58.23 32.88 35.32
C GLY A 821 58.27 31.62 36.20
N THR A 822 57.80 30.47 35.74
CA THR A 822 57.96 29.18 36.41
C THR A 822 59.06 28.40 35.70
N ARG A 823 60.30 28.56 36.15
CA ARG A 823 61.53 27.96 35.57
C ARG A 823 61.26 26.55 35.00
N SER A 824 61.17 26.44 33.67
CA SER A 824 61.03 25.17 32.96
C SER A 824 62.38 24.76 32.36
N ASP A 825 62.78 23.48 32.54
CA ASP A 825 64.01 22.93 31.96
C ASP A 825 63.86 22.53 30.48
N THR A 826 62.65 22.67 29.92
CA THR A 826 62.29 22.29 28.55
C THR A 826 62.04 23.52 27.67
N ARG A 827 62.52 23.46 26.42
CA ARG A 827 62.36 24.52 25.40
C ARG A 827 61.11 24.26 24.55
N SER A 828 60.30 25.29 24.29
CA SER A 828 59.29 25.22 23.22
C SER A 828 59.96 25.49 21.87
N VAL A 829 59.41 24.94 20.78
CA VAL A 829 59.99 25.01 19.43
C VAL A 829 58.96 25.62 18.47
N ILE A 830 59.40 26.53 17.62
CA ILE A 830 58.69 26.91 16.40
C ILE A 830 59.50 26.36 15.21
N GLU A 831 58.86 25.57 14.36
CA GLU A 831 59.53 24.81 13.31
C GLU A 831 59.75 25.60 12.01
N ASP A 832 58.92 26.60 11.71
CA ASP A 832 58.85 27.24 10.38
C ASP A 832 58.68 28.78 10.41
N PHE A 833 59.13 29.43 11.48
CA PHE A 833 58.93 30.88 11.66
C PHE A 833 59.66 31.73 10.61
N ASN A 834 58.92 32.58 9.89
CA ASN A 834 59.46 33.57 8.98
C ASN A 834 59.23 35.00 9.52
N GLN A 835 60.28 35.69 10.00
CA GLN A 835 60.17 37.04 10.57
C GLN A 835 59.63 38.11 9.60
N MET A 836 59.70 37.89 8.28
CA MET A 836 59.14 38.82 7.29
C MET A 836 57.63 38.64 7.08
N GLN A 837 57.11 37.45 7.37
CA GLN A 837 55.70 37.12 7.18
C GLN A 837 54.99 37.05 8.52
N ASP A 838 55.49 36.22 9.44
CA ASP A 838 54.86 35.88 10.70
C ASP A 838 55.01 36.93 11.79
N ARG A 839 54.15 36.80 12.80
CA ARG A 839 54.10 37.70 13.94
C ARG A 839 54.29 36.95 15.25
N LEU A 840 55.33 37.31 15.98
CA LEU A 840 55.55 36.85 17.35
C LEU A 840 54.93 37.83 18.36
N ILE A 841 54.07 37.35 19.26
CA ILE A 841 53.47 38.13 20.36
C ILE A 841 53.85 37.51 21.70
N ILE A 842 54.43 38.32 22.57
CA ILE A 842 54.88 37.89 23.91
C ILE A 842 54.36 38.91 24.92
N GLY A 843 53.64 38.44 25.95
CA GLY A 843 53.10 39.33 26.99
C GLY A 843 52.16 40.43 26.45
N GLY A 844 51.49 40.15 25.31
CA GLY A 844 50.58 41.10 24.65
C GLY A 844 51.26 42.15 23.76
N ARG A 845 52.58 42.06 23.52
CA ARG A 845 53.33 42.94 22.61
C ARG A 845 53.90 42.15 21.45
N THR A 846 53.88 42.73 20.26
CA THR A 846 54.62 42.20 19.11
C THR A 846 56.11 42.34 19.36
N ILE A 847 56.85 41.26 19.08
CA ILE A 847 58.31 41.19 19.26
C ILE A 847 58.97 41.20 17.89
N ASP A 848 59.91 42.12 17.74
CA ASP A 848 60.88 42.13 16.64
C ASP A 848 62.14 41.43 17.12
N LEU A 849 62.61 40.41 16.39
CA LEU A 849 63.78 39.64 16.77
C LEU A 849 65.09 40.39 16.50
N ASP A 850 65.05 41.45 15.69
CA ASP A 850 66.17 42.38 15.46
C ASP A 850 66.28 43.46 16.56
N ASP A 851 65.20 43.72 17.31
CA ASP A 851 65.15 44.71 18.40
C ASP A 851 64.47 44.13 19.66
N LEU A 852 65.21 43.26 20.34
CA LEU A 852 64.70 42.57 21.52
C LEU A 852 64.51 43.51 22.73
N PRO A 853 63.33 43.49 23.39
CA PRO A 853 63.10 44.25 24.62
C PRO A 853 64.06 43.87 25.75
N ARG A 854 64.28 44.81 26.69
CA ARG A 854 65.09 44.55 27.90
C ARG A 854 64.59 43.31 28.65
N GLY A 855 65.53 42.41 28.95
CA GLY A 855 65.23 41.14 29.63
C GLY A 855 64.99 39.96 28.68
N MET A 856 65.18 40.14 27.38
CA MET A 856 65.26 39.04 26.41
C MET A 856 66.64 39.04 25.74
N THR A 857 67.17 37.85 25.46
CA THR A 857 68.43 37.67 24.74
C THR A 857 68.28 36.61 23.68
N GLY A 858 68.67 36.91 22.44
CA GLY A 858 68.74 35.96 21.34
C GLY A 858 70.16 35.39 21.18
N GLN A 859 70.28 34.10 20.94
CA GLN A 859 71.56 33.45 20.63
C GLN A 859 71.40 32.47 19.46
N ASN A 860 72.25 32.61 18.44
CA ASN A 860 72.38 31.60 17.40
C ASN A 860 73.11 30.36 17.97
N GLY A 861 72.44 29.21 17.88
CA GLY A 861 72.97 27.90 18.24
C GLY A 861 73.25 27.04 17.01
N ARG A 862 73.69 25.80 17.26
CA ARG A 862 73.89 24.79 16.20
C ARG A 862 72.57 24.31 15.58
N ASP A 863 71.48 24.39 16.33
CA ASP A 863 70.17 23.85 16.00
C ASP A 863 69.13 24.96 15.75
N GLY A 864 69.56 26.19 15.41
CA GLY A 864 68.66 27.34 15.17
C GLY A 864 68.86 28.53 16.12
N PHE A 865 67.95 29.50 16.07
CA PHE A 865 67.97 30.70 16.92
C PHE A 865 67.22 30.44 18.23
N VAL A 866 67.82 30.77 19.38
CA VAL A 866 67.20 30.58 20.70
C VAL A 866 66.92 31.93 21.34
N LEU A 867 65.64 32.22 21.58
CA LEU A 867 65.20 33.35 22.38
C LEU A 867 65.12 32.92 23.84
N THR A 868 65.88 33.57 24.71
CA THR A 868 65.89 33.33 26.16
C THR A 868 65.28 34.53 26.89
N PHE A 869 64.34 34.26 27.81
CA PHE A 869 63.71 35.27 28.65
C PHE A 869 64.49 35.45 29.96
N GLY A 870 64.36 36.62 30.60
CA GLY A 870 64.97 36.91 31.89
C GLY A 870 64.48 36.01 33.03
N THR A 871 63.35 35.31 32.82
CA THR A 871 62.82 34.25 33.69
C THR A 871 63.57 32.92 33.56
N GLY A 872 64.34 32.74 32.49
CA GLY A 872 65.05 31.50 32.13
C GLY A 872 64.35 30.64 31.08
N ASP A 873 63.09 30.95 30.74
CA ASP A 873 62.32 30.25 29.71
C ASP A 873 62.99 30.42 28.33
N LYS A 874 62.81 29.44 27.42
CA LYS A 874 63.43 29.44 26.09
C LYS A 874 62.46 29.02 24.99
N ILE A 875 62.55 29.72 23.86
CA ILE A 875 61.93 29.33 22.59
C ILE A 875 63.04 29.09 21.58
N LEU A 876 63.03 27.92 20.93
CA LEU A 876 63.86 27.61 19.78
C LEU A 876 63.09 27.89 18.50
N PHE A 877 63.75 28.51 17.54
CA PHE A 877 63.30 28.67 16.17
C PHE A 877 64.21 27.77 15.31
N ASP A 878 63.70 26.61 14.91
CA ASP A 878 64.50 25.52 14.29
C ASP A 878 64.97 25.90 12.87
N ASP A 879 64.14 26.63 12.12
CA ASP A 879 64.41 27.01 10.71
C ASP A 879 64.58 28.54 10.48
N PHE A 880 65.07 29.27 11.47
CA PHE A 880 65.06 30.75 11.49
C PHE A 880 65.85 31.48 10.38
N TRP A 881 66.62 30.79 9.54
CA TRP A 881 67.58 31.42 8.60
C TRP A 881 67.60 30.84 7.17
N LEU A 882 66.62 30.03 6.78
CA LEU A 882 66.37 29.66 5.37
C LEU A 882 65.24 30.53 4.79
#